data_AF-A0A2A6BYL0-F1
#
_entry.id   AF-A0A2A6BYL0-F1
#
_cell.length_a   1.000
_cell.length_b   1.000
_cell.length_c   1.000
_cell.angle_alpha   90.00
_cell.angle_beta   90.00
_cell.angle_gamma   90.00
#
_symmetry.space_group_name_H-M   'P 1'
#
loop_
_entity.id
_entity.type
_entity.pdbx_description
1 polymer ?
#
loop_
_entity_poly.entity_id
_entity_poly.type
_entity_poly.pdbx_seq_one_letter_code
_entity_poly.pdbx_strand_id
1 'polypeptide(L)'
;AECEEKWKEKDKEIERSLLNSVMCNLQPPIVRRFKGGKGPRRDPCSAANIDHATVTHMAIKWDVHFQLKMLVGSVSLHVKILKETTKVLLDIRDLSIRSVIVDGAEVEFRIAPNSYTFFGSKLCVYLPEDKRRAGSEIIILVAYSTSNEASALQWLKKEQTTDGKAPYLFSQCQAIHARSIVPCMDTPSVKQTYEAEISVSSGLTCLMSAIGEGSRGDEERTHFFFKQPVAIPSYLIAIVVGLLEKRNISDRCAVWAEPSVVEKALWEFSETEDILSCAESIVGPYIWGRYDMVCLPSTFPFGGMENPCLTFLTPTLIAGDRSLVSVIAHEIAHSWSGNLVTNSSWEHFWLNEGFTMFIERKICGRLVNESYRQFMAFNGWTNNLIPAVCEQFHPTHPFTKLVQEHENVDPDVAFSCVPYEKGSALLFTLEQKLGGPEVFEKYLRDYIKEFSHKAIDTYQWKEHLYKYFQDEKEIIDSIDMNTWLFDVGMPPIKPKYDEGMVIDCDKLIKEWIDADESTVKNITREMYESMKPLQQIECLSQLWQHDPPIEHYKLEALNSLYSLNDSENCEILLNWIRLCIKSRWEPIVPRALRFLNSQGRLNDLSGWTLCAKEVRENFLRSRQLMHPITAEMISKELHLRHHTHTIVGKRRDGKSEHGLKSANWSICMRSRLGESLKPATNASHPFKPASHANRPISDGSPIVAGFNPACKGRETPKPAWLNLHVWPSRLQSISASFKTIHRVPRPICHA
;
A
#
# COMPACT_ATOMS: atom_id res chain seq x y z
N ALA A 1 -32.92 -24.02 43.03
CA ALA A 1 -34.23 -23.84 42.40
C ALA A 1 -34.71 -22.39 42.52
N GLU A 2 -35.30 -21.93 43.63
CA GLU A 2 -35.81 -20.53 43.72
C GLU A 2 -34.73 -19.42 43.62
N CYS A 3 -33.49 -19.69 44.02
CA CYS A 3 -32.38 -18.74 43.82
C CYS A 3 -31.87 -18.69 42.37
N GLU A 4 -32.04 -19.77 41.59
CA GLU A 4 -31.67 -19.80 40.16
C GLU A 4 -32.70 -19.08 39.29
N GLU A 5 -33.97 -19.12 39.69
CA GLU A 5 -35.04 -18.38 39.02
C GLU A 5 -34.89 -16.87 39.23
N LYS A 6 -34.56 -16.44 40.45
CA LYS A 6 -34.27 -15.03 40.76
C LYS A 6 -33.02 -14.49 40.07
N TRP A 7 -32.04 -15.34 39.77
CA TRP A 7 -30.87 -14.94 38.97
C TRP A 7 -31.20 -14.79 37.48
N LYS A 8 -32.02 -15.70 36.92
CA LYS A 8 -32.47 -15.62 35.53
C LYS A 8 -33.39 -14.43 35.25
N GLU A 9 -34.20 -14.01 36.23
CA GLU A 9 -35.00 -12.78 36.11
C GLU A 9 -34.12 -11.53 36.15
N LYS A 10 -33.09 -11.50 37.01
CA LYS A 10 -32.19 -10.36 37.14
C LYS A 10 -31.28 -10.19 35.91
N ASP A 11 -30.85 -11.28 35.30
CA ASP A 11 -30.11 -11.23 34.02
C ASP A 11 -30.98 -10.72 32.86
N LYS A 12 -32.26 -11.10 32.80
CA LYS A 12 -33.21 -10.56 31.81
C LYS A 12 -33.51 -9.08 32.01
N GLU A 13 -33.49 -8.60 33.24
CA GLU A 13 -33.68 -7.18 33.57
C GLU A 13 -32.43 -6.35 33.21
N ILE A 14 -31.24 -6.90 33.40
CA ILE A 14 -29.96 -6.30 32.96
C ILE A 14 -29.86 -6.28 31.43
N GLU A 15 -30.27 -7.36 30.74
CA GLU A 15 -30.34 -7.41 29.27
C GLU A 15 -31.31 -6.35 28.72
N ARG A 16 -32.49 -6.18 29.31
CA ARG A 16 -33.46 -5.15 28.92
C ARG A 16 -32.95 -3.73 29.19
N SER A 17 -32.22 -3.52 30.29
CA SER A 17 -31.60 -2.23 30.62
C SER A 17 -30.45 -1.87 29.66
N LEU A 18 -29.63 -2.86 29.27
CA LEU A 18 -28.57 -2.69 28.28
C LEU A 18 -29.13 -2.46 26.87
N LEU A 19 -30.19 -3.18 26.46
CA LEU A 19 -30.89 -2.95 25.20
C LEU A 19 -31.51 -1.54 25.14
N ASN A 20 -32.11 -1.05 26.22
CA ASN A 20 -32.67 0.31 26.26
C ASN A 20 -31.60 1.41 26.32
N SER A 21 -30.44 1.15 26.93
CA SER A 21 -29.28 2.06 26.93
C SER A 21 -28.61 2.17 25.55
N VAL A 22 -28.50 1.05 24.82
CA VAL A 22 -27.97 1.01 23.45
C VAL A 22 -28.94 1.62 22.43
N MET A 23 -30.25 1.51 22.66
CA MET A 23 -31.27 2.08 21.77
C MET A 23 -31.50 3.60 21.93
N CYS A 24 -31.06 4.22 23.05
CA CYS A 24 -31.23 5.66 23.29
C CYS A 24 -30.07 6.55 22.77
N ASN A 25 -28.95 5.97 22.30
CA ASN A 25 -27.80 6.71 21.75
C ASN A 25 -27.55 6.48 20.25
N LEU A 26 -28.48 5.81 19.55
CA LEU A 26 -28.47 5.72 18.11
C LEU A 26 -29.33 6.84 17.54
N GLN A 27 -28.75 8.03 17.34
CA GLN A 27 -29.25 8.87 16.25
C GLN A 27 -29.09 8.04 14.98
N PRO A 28 -30.16 7.81 14.19
CA PRO A 28 -30.00 7.13 12.92
C PRO A 28 -28.99 7.92 12.10
N PRO A 29 -28.04 7.26 11.39
CA PRO A 29 -27.22 7.96 10.43
C PRO A 29 -28.20 8.66 9.50
N ILE A 30 -28.07 9.99 9.38
CA ILE A 30 -28.83 10.75 8.42
C ILE A 30 -28.41 10.19 7.06
N VAL A 31 -29.20 9.25 6.54
CA VAL A 31 -29.15 8.85 5.14
C VAL A 31 -29.55 10.09 4.37
N ARG A 32 -28.56 10.93 4.06
CA ARG A 32 -28.75 12.00 3.08
C ARG A 32 -29.00 11.30 1.77
N ARG A 33 -30.28 11.19 1.41
CA ARG A 33 -30.71 10.93 0.03
C ARG A 33 -29.87 11.82 -0.88
N PHE A 34 -29.09 11.17 -1.75
CA PHE A 34 -28.34 11.81 -2.83
C PHE A 34 -29.30 12.74 -3.58
N LYS A 35 -29.14 14.05 -3.39
CA LYS A 35 -29.72 15.05 -4.28
C LYS A 35 -28.70 15.28 -5.38
N GLY A 36 -29.09 14.95 -6.62
CA GLY A 36 -28.26 15.09 -7.82
C GLY A 36 -27.75 16.51 -8.02
N GLY A 37 -26.56 16.79 -7.50
CA GLY A 37 -25.74 17.91 -7.91
C GLY A 37 -25.00 17.53 -9.19
N LYS A 38 -25.13 18.35 -10.23
CA LYS A 38 -24.39 18.21 -11.49
C LYS A 38 -22.94 18.63 -11.25
N GLY A 39 -22.03 17.66 -11.11
CA GLY A 39 -20.59 17.86 -11.07
C GLY A 39 -19.89 16.92 -10.08
N PRO A 40 -18.60 16.58 -10.31
CA PRO A 40 -17.83 15.80 -9.35
C PRO A 40 -17.87 16.46 -7.98
N ARG A 41 -18.15 15.66 -6.95
CA ARG A 41 -18.11 16.13 -5.58
C ARG A 41 -16.67 16.58 -5.28
N ARG A 42 -16.51 17.71 -4.58
CA ARG A 42 -15.20 18.19 -4.15
C ARG A 42 -14.43 17.06 -3.46
N ASP A 43 -13.18 16.84 -3.85
CA ASP A 43 -12.30 15.87 -3.22
C ASP A 43 -12.14 16.20 -1.71
N PRO A 44 -12.59 15.32 -0.80
CA PRO A 44 -12.49 15.56 0.64
C PRO A 44 -11.05 15.55 1.16
N CYS A 45 -10.10 15.02 0.38
CA CYS A 45 -8.70 14.87 0.78
C CYS A 45 -7.84 16.11 0.46
N SER A 46 -8.39 17.12 -0.23
CA SER A 46 -7.67 18.34 -0.61
C SER A 46 -8.38 19.60 -0.09
N ALA A 47 -7.57 20.53 0.42
CA ALA A 47 -8.03 21.85 0.83
C ALA A 47 -8.05 22.88 -0.32
N ALA A 48 -7.50 22.53 -1.49
CA ALA A 48 -7.46 23.40 -2.65
C ALA A 48 -8.86 23.88 -3.07
N ASN A 49 -8.93 25.09 -3.61
CA ASN A 49 -10.17 25.71 -4.10
C ASN A 49 -10.32 25.54 -5.61
N ILE A 50 -10.36 24.28 -6.05
CA ILE A 50 -10.34 23.89 -7.49
C ILE A 50 -11.51 24.45 -8.30
N ASP A 51 -12.63 24.83 -7.66
CA ASP A 51 -13.76 25.50 -8.32
C ASP A 51 -13.46 26.96 -8.74
N HIS A 52 -12.42 27.56 -8.18
CA HIS A 52 -12.06 28.97 -8.37
C HIS A 52 -10.75 29.15 -9.13
N ALA A 53 -9.83 28.19 -9.05
CA ALA A 53 -8.54 28.25 -9.71
C ALA A 53 -8.05 26.84 -10.05
N THR A 54 -7.27 26.71 -11.12
CA THR A 54 -6.60 25.45 -11.49
C THR A 54 -5.17 25.72 -11.88
N VAL A 55 -4.26 24.80 -11.51
CA VAL A 55 -2.88 24.79 -11.99
C VAL A 55 -2.84 24.10 -13.35
N THR A 56 -2.21 24.72 -14.36
CA THR A 56 -2.08 24.16 -15.71
C THR A 56 -0.65 23.69 -16.02
N HIS A 57 0.34 24.28 -15.37
CA HIS A 57 1.75 23.95 -15.53
C HIS A 57 2.54 24.20 -14.24
N MET A 58 3.59 23.39 -14.01
CA MET A 58 4.55 23.56 -12.93
C MET A 58 5.99 23.60 -13.46
N ALA A 59 6.77 24.60 -13.07
CA ALA A 59 8.22 24.60 -13.27
C ALA A 59 8.91 24.41 -11.91
N ILE A 60 9.54 23.25 -11.72
CA ILE A 60 10.16 22.83 -10.47
C ILE A 60 11.67 23.07 -10.52
N LYS A 61 12.24 23.65 -9.46
CA LYS A 61 13.69 23.76 -9.27
C LYS A 61 14.06 23.25 -7.90
N TRP A 62 14.86 22.19 -7.83
CA TRP A 62 15.29 21.59 -6.56
C TRP A 62 16.80 21.34 -6.52
N ASP A 63 17.38 21.67 -5.37
CA ASP A 63 18.65 21.15 -4.90
C ASP A 63 18.41 20.00 -3.93
N VAL A 64 19.04 18.86 -4.20
CA VAL A 64 18.94 17.64 -3.39
C VAL A 64 20.07 17.63 -2.36
N HIS A 65 19.72 17.67 -1.07
CA HIS A 65 20.68 17.67 0.03
C HIS A 65 20.61 16.39 0.87
N PHE A 66 21.45 15.41 0.56
CA PHE A 66 21.51 14.13 1.30
C PHE A 66 21.88 14.27 2.78
N GLN A 67 22.77 15.20 3.13
CA GLN A 67 23.17 15.42 4.53
C GLN A 67 22.04 16.00 5.37
N LEU A 68 21.24 16.89 4.78
CA LEU A 68 20.09 17.51 5.43
C LEU A 68 18.81 16.68 5.29
N LYS A 69 18.77 15.75 4.33
CA LYS A 69 17.58 15.00 3.91
C LYS A 69 16.45 15.91 3.44
N MET A 70 16.79 16.92 2.65
CA MET A 70 15.84 17.94 2.20
C MET A 70 15.96 18.18 0.70
N LEU A 71 14.82 18.46 0.08
CA LEU A 71 14.76 19.18 -1.19
C LEU A 71 14.62 20.66 -0.86
N VAL A 72 15.47 21.51 -1.44
CA VAL A 72 15.45 22.95 -1.25
C VAL A 72 15.30 23.61 -2.61
N GLY A 73 14.37 24.55 -2.76
CA GLY A 73 14.27 25.28 -4.02
C GLY A 73 12.96 26.03 -4.16
N SER A 74 12.36 25.94 -5.34
CA SER A 74 11.13 26.68 -5.67
C SER A 74 10.26 25.95 -6.69
N VAL A 75 8.98 26.32 -6.74
CA VAL A 75 8.06 25.92 -7.80
C VAL A 75 7.37 27.17 -8.36
N SER A 76 7.28 27.26 -9.68
CA SER A 76 6.41 28.24 -10.37
C SER A 76 5.16 27.54 -10.84
N LEU A 77 4.01 27.95 -10.33
CA LEU A 77 2.70 27.41 -10.68
C LEU A 77 2.01 28.38 -11.65
N HIS A 78 1.71 27.90 -12.86
CA HIS A 78 0.86 28.64 -13.79
C HIS A 78 -0.58 28.35 -13.41
N VAL A 79 -1.30 29.38 -12.97
CA VAL A 79 -2.64 29.26 -12.41
C VAL A 79 -3.63 30.03 -13.27
N LYS A 80 -4.71 29.36 -13.65
CA LYS A 80 -5.86 29.99 -14.30
C LYS A 80 -6.97 30.21 -13.27
N ILE A 81 -7.44 31.44 -13.15
CA ILE A 81 -8.58 31.81 -12.30
C ILE A 81 -9.87 31.49 -13.05
N LEU A 82 -10.67 30.58 -12.50
CA LEU A 82 -11.92 30.09 -13.09
C LEU A 82 -13.12 30.93 -12.65
N LYS A 83 -13.10 31.39 -11.40
CA LYS A 83 -14.13 32.25 -10.80
C LYS A 83 -13.45 33.33 -9.99
N GLU A 84 -14.10 34.48 -9.86
CA GLU A 84 -13.56 35.58 -9.07
C GLU A 84 -13.20 35.13 -7.65
N THR A 85 -11.95 35.36 -7.24
CA THR A 85 -11.46 34.93 -5.92
C THR A 85 -10.39 35.87 -5.39
N THR A 86 -10.37 36.06 -4.08
CA THR A 86 -9.32 36.85 -3.40
C THR A 86 -8.06 36.03 -3.11
N LYS A 87 -8.11 34.70 -3.31
CA LYS A 87 -7.04 33.79 -2.91
C LYS A 87 -6.97 32.51 -3.73
N VAL A 88 -5.78 31.92 -3.76
CA VAL A 88 -5.53 30.55 -4.19
C VAL A 88 -5.15 29.71 -2.97
N LEU A 89 -5.75 28.53 -2.84
CA LEU A 89 -5.46 27.57 -1.79
C LEU A 89 -4.66 26.41 -2.37
N LEU A 90 -3.52 26.11 -1.74
CA LEU A 90 -2.66 24.97 -2.05
C LEU A 90 -2.57 24.06 -0.83
N ASP A 91 -2.36 22.78 -1.07
CA ASP A 91 -2.04 21.78 -0.06
C ASP A 91 -0.52 21.77 0.18
N ILE A 92 -0.14 21.75 1.45
CA ILE A 92 1.25 21.55 1.90
C ILE A 92 1.28 20.60 3.10
N ARG A 93 2.37 19.87 3.30
CA ARG A 93 2.61 19.08 4.51
C ARG A 93 4.07 19.20 4.91
N ASP A 94 4.30 19.74 6.10
CA ASP A 94 5.64 19.87 6.67
C ASP A 94 6.65 20.59 5.74
N LEU A 95 6.16 21.55 4.95
CA LEU A 95 6.99 22.41 4.10
C LEU A 95 7.31 23.73 4.81
N SER A 96 8.57 24.15 4.72
CA SER A 96 9.00 25.48 5.15
C SER A 96 8.89 26.46 3.99
N ILE A 97 7.86 27.31 4.00
CA ILE A 97 7.63 28.33 2.96
C ILE A 97 8.41 29.59 3.30
N ARG A 98 9.32 30.01 2.41
CA ARG A 98 10.18 31.19 2.59
C ARG A 98 9.57 32.45 2.00
N SER A 99 9.02 32.37 0.80
CA SER A 99 8.35 33.50 0.13
C SER A 99 7.35 33.00 -0.91
N VAL A 100 6.39 33.87 -1.22
CA VAL A 100 5.40 33.68 -2.29
C VAL A 100 5.32 34.96 -3.12
N ILE A 101 5.49 34.80 -4.42
CA ILE A 101 5.48 35.89 -5.40
C ILE A 101 4.41 35.60 -6.45
N VAL A 102 3.57 36.58 -6.77
CA VAL A 102 2.57 36.51 -7.85
C VAL A 102 2.92 37.53 -8.91
N ASP A 103 3.21 37.07 -10.14
CA ASP A 103 3.61 37.90 -11.28
C ASP A 103 4.72 38.92 -10.95
N GLY A 104 5.71 38.49 -10.17
CA GLY A 104 6.87 39.32 -9.78
C GLY A 104 6.67 40.21 -8.55
N ALA A 105 5.45 40.27 -7.98
CA ALA A 105 5.18 40.98 -6.74
C ALA A 105 5.11 40.01 -5.55
N GLU A 106 5.84 40.30 -4.47
CA GLU A 106 5.70 39.55 -3.21
C GLU A 106 4.31 39.80 -2.61
N VAL A 107 3.65 38.74 -2.15
CA VAL A 107 2.29 38.80 -1.62
C VAL A 107 2.20 38.23 -0.22
N GLU A 108 1.16 38.64 0.52
CA GLU A 108 0.82 38.00 1.79
C GLU A 108 0.40 36.54 1.53
N PHE A 109 0.90 35.63 2.35
CA PHE A 109 0.39 34.26 2.44
C PHE A 109 0.16 33.87 3.90
N ARG A 110 -0.74 32.91 4.12
CA ARG A 110 -0.98 32.32 5.44
C ARG A 110 -0.99 30.80 5.35
N ILE A 111 -0.44 30.15 6.37
CA ILE A 111 -0.51 28.71 6.53
C ILE A 111 -1.49 28.41 7.67
N ALA A 112 -2.50 27.59 7.40
CA ALA A 112 -3.48 27.16 8.39
C ALA A 112 -3.53 25.63 8.45
N PRO A 113 -3.58 25.00 9.64
CA PRO A 113 -3.68 23.54 9.73
C PRO A 113 -4.98 23.02 9.13
N ASN A 114 -4.96 21.79 8.62
CA ASN A 114 -6.19 21.05 8.32
C ASN A 114 -6.83 20.51 9.61
N SER A 115 -8.09 20.09 9.50
CA SER A 115 -8.85 19.48 10.62
C SER A 115 -8.16 18.22 11.16
N TYR A 116 -7.43 17.51 10.29
CA TYR A 116 -6.66 16.32 10.61
C TYR A 116 -5.23 16.48 10.12
N THR A 117 -4.27 16.01 10.91
CA THR A 117 -2.84 16.19 10.66
C THR A 117 -2.37 15.49 9.38
N PHE A 118 -2.96 14.35 9.03
CA PHE A 118 -2.60 13.60 7.81
C PHE A 118 -2.91 14.38 6.52
N PHE A 119 -3.89 15.29 6.52
CA PHE A 119 -4.13 16.20 5.40
C PHE A 119 -3.13 17.36 5.30
N GLY A 120 -2.23 17.53 6.28
CA GLY A 120 -1.25 18.60 6.31
C GLY A 120 -1.85 19.97 6.66
N SER A 121 -1.47 20.99 5.90
CA SER A 121 -1.88 22.39 6.08
C SER A 121 -2.30 23.01 4.74
N LYS A 122 -3.03 24.12 4.84
CA LYS A 122 -3.52 24.93 3.73
C LYS A 122 -2.61 26.13 3.57
N LEU A 123 -1.94 26.26 2.43
CA LEU A 123 -1.23 27.48 2.05
C LEU A 123 -2.21 28.40 1.30
N CYS A 124 -2.56 29.51 1.93
CA CYS A 124 -3.45 30.53 1.41
C CYS A 124 -2.63 31.68 0.81
N VAL A 125 -2.63 31.81 -0.51
CA VAL A 125 -1.96 32.89 -1.26
C VAL A 125 -2.98 33.98 -1.59
N TYR A 126 -2.80 35.20 -1.08
CA TYR A 126 -3.72 36.30 -1.35
C TYR A 126 -3.38 36.99 -2.68
N LEU A 127 -4.39 37.15 -3.54
CA LEU A 127 -4.21 37.72 -4.86
C LEU A 127 -4.35 39.25 -4.84
N PRO A 128 -3.47 39.99 -5.55
CA PRO A 128 -3.67 41.40 -5.88
C PRO A 128 -5.01 41.62 -6.60
N GLU A 129 -5.63 42.79 -6.42
CA GLU A 129 -7.00 43.07 -6.88
C GLU A 129 -7.19 42.88 -8.40
N ASP A 130 -6.20 43.28 -9.20
CA ASP A 130 -6.18 43.15 -10.65
C ASP A 130 -6.06 41.69 -11.15
N LYS A 131 -5.67 40.77 -10.25
CA LYS A 131 -5.48 39.33 -10.55
C LYS A 131 -6.66 38.45 -10.15
N ARG A 132 -7.70 39.00 -9.53
CA ARG A 132 -8.80 38.22 -8.93
C ARG A 132 -9.85 37.73 -9.91
N ARG A 133 -9.91 38.29 -11.11
CA ARG A 133 -11.03 38.11 -12.04
C ARG A 133 -11.00 36.74 -12.71
N ALA A 134 -12.19 36.22 -13.03
CA ALA A 134 -12.30 35.01 -13.84
C ALA A 134 -11.63 35.23 -15.21
N GLY A 135 -10.87 34.24 -15.67
CA GLY A 135 -10.09 34.29 -16.90
C GLY A 135 -8.66 34.83 -16.73
N SER A 136 -8.30 35.40 -15.58
CA SER A 136 -6.92 35.79 -15.29
C SER A 136 -5.99 34.57 -15.28
N GLU A 137 -4.82 34.72 -15.90
CA GLU A 137 -3.72 33.76 -15.84
C GLU A 137 -2.55 34.42 -15.11
N ILE A 138 -2.03 33.72 -14.09
CA ILE A 138 -0.99 34.24 -13.19
C ILE A 138 0.08 33.18 -12.96
N ILE A 139 1.26 33.62 -12.54
CA ILE A 139 2.34 32.74 -12.09
C ILE A 139 2.55 32.95 -10.59
N ILE A 140 2.39 31.88 -9.82
CA ILE A 140 2.70 31.85 -8.39
C ILE A 140 4.04 31.15 -8.19
N LEU A 141 5.08 31.91 -7.84
CA LEU A 141 6.39 31.38 -7.47
C LEU A 141 6.44 31.19 -5.95
N VAL A 142 6.70 29.96 -5.51
CA VAL A 142 6.84 29.62 -4.09
C VAL A 142 8.26 29.12 -3.84
N ALA A 143 9.00 29.79 -2.95
CA ALA A 143 10.31 29.31 -2.48
C ALA A 143 10.13 28.53 -1.18
N TYR A 144 10.64 27.31 -1.11
CA TYR A 144 10.40 26.42 0.03
C TYR A 144 11.50 25.36 0.23
N SER A 145 11.39 24.61 1.31
CA SER A 145 12.13 23.36 1.51
C SER A 145 11.26 22.30 2.18
N THR A 146 11.55 21.04 1.90
CA THR A 146 10.88 19.92 2.56
C THR A 146 11.34 19.76 4.02
N SER A 147 10.53 19.10 4.84
CA SER A 147 11.01 18.52 6.10
C SER A 147 11.99 17.37 5.83
N ASN A 148 12.88 17.09 6.78
CA ASN A 148 13.71 15.89 6.82
C ASN A 148 12.91 14.61 7.16
N GLU A 149 11.64 14.76 7.56
CA GLU A 149 10.64 13.70 7.71
C GLU A 149 9.51 13.82 6.67
N ALA A 150 9.76 14.44 5.51
CA ALA A 150 8.77 14.54 4.44
C ALA A 150 8.19 13.16 4.09
N SER A 151 6.87 13.04 4.20
CA SER A 151 6.17 11.75 4.06
C SER A 151 6.27 11.12 2.67
N ALA A 152 6.51 11.93 1.64
CA ALA A 152 6.69 11.44 0.29
C ALA A 152 8.12 10.98 0.01
N LEU A 153 9.11 11.24 0.87
CA LEU A 153 10.52 11.00 0.55
C LEU A 153 11.15 9.95 1.45
N GLN A 154 11.91 9.06 0.82
CA GLN A 154 12.77 8.13 1.52
C GLN A 154 14.24 8.38 1.19
N TRP A 155 15.00 8.65 2.26
CA TRP A 155 16.43 8.92 2.19
C TRP A 155 17.21 7.72 2.73
N LEU A 156 18.00 7.10 1.87
CA LEU A 156 18.87 5.97 2.20
C LEU A 156 20.32 6.43 2.33
N LYS A 157 20.97 5.98 3.39
CA LYS A 157 22.44 6.03 3.47
C LYS A 157 23.04 5.01 2.52
N LYS A 158 24.33 5.18 2.18
CA LYS A 158 25.02 4.24 1.30
C LYS A 158 24.94 2.80 1.79
N GLU A 159 25.00 2.56 3.10
CA GLU A 159 24.94 1.21 3.69
C GLU A 159 23.57 0.53 3.54
N GLN A 160 22.53 1.30 3.18
CA GLN A 160 21.17 0.80 2.94
C GLN A 160 20.88 0.60 1.44
N THR A 161 21.81 0.95 0.56
CA THR A 161 21.73 0.70 -0.89
C THR A 161 22.26 -0.69 -1.23
N THR A 162 21.87 -1.22 -2.38
CA THR A 162 22.26 -2.57 -2.81
C THR A 162 23.77 -2.68 -3.01
N ASP A 163 24.38 -1.65 -3.61
CA ASP A 163 25.82 -1.63 -3.89
C ASP A 163 26.66 -1.17 -2.69
N GLY A 164 26.07 -0.50 -1.71
CA GLY A 164 26.82 0.06 -0.57
C GLY A 164 27.68 1.29 -0.90
N LYS A 165 27.58 1.84 -2.13
CA LYS A 165 28.56 2.80 -2.69
C LYS A 165 28.16 4.26 -2.57
N ALA A 166 26.87 4.59 -2.68
CA ALA A 166 26.37 5.95 -2.74
C ALA A 166 25.04 6.08 -1.97
N PRO A 167 24.65 7.27 -1.47
CA PRO A 167 23.32 7.45 -0.90
C PRO A 167 22.25 7.39 -2.00
N TYR A 168 20.99 7.20 -1.59
CA TYR A 168 19.86 7.06 -2.52
C TYR A 168 18.63 7.80 -1.99
N LEU A 169 17.86 8.40 -2.88
CA LEU A 169 16.60 9.07 -2.62
C LEU A 169 15.56 8.54 -3.61
N PHE A 170 14.36 8.26 -3.13
CA PHE A 170 13.19 8.14 -4.00
C PHE A 170 11.95 8.74 -3.34
N SER A 171 10.96 9.07 -4.15
CA SER A 171 9.66 9.54 -3.69
C SER A 171 8.55 8.50 -3.81
N GLN A 172 7.47 8.66 -3.05
CA GLN A 172 6.17 8.04 -3.27
C GLN A 172 5.09 9.07 -2.97
N CYS A 173 4.33 9.50 -3.99
CA CYS A 173 3.38 10.61 -3.85
C CYS A 173 1.92 10.15 -3.70
N GLN A 174 1.55 8.99 -4.24
CA GLN A 174 0.21 8.43 -4.08
C GLN A 174 -0.04 8.02 -2.61
N ALA A 175 -1.16 8.39 -1.98
CA ALA A 175 -2.28 9.19 -2.53
C ALA A 175 -2.08 10.71 -2.43
N ILE A 176 -1.72 11.21 -1.24
CA ILE A 176 -1.75 12.65 -0.91
C ILE A 176 -0.42 13.14 -0.32
N HIS A 177 0.69 12.62 -0.82
CA HIS A 177 2.02 12.97 -0.32
C HIS A 177 2.76 13.96 -1.22
N ALA A 178 2.27 14.27 -2.42
CA ALA A 178 2.90 15.30 -3.26
C ALA A 178 2.96 16.66 -2.55
N ARG A 179 1.94 17.00 -1.75
CA ARG A 179 1.94 18.17 -0.85
C ARG A 179 3.09 18.20 0.17
N SER A 180 3.75 17.08 0.42
CA SER A 180 4.91 16.96 1.31
C SER A 180 6.24 17.24 0.61
N ILE A 181 6.25 17.40 -0.72
CA ILE A 181 7.44 17.71 -1.52
C ILE A 181 7.29 18.94 -2.41
N VAL A 182 6.06 19.34 -2.74
CA VAL A 182 5.77 20.54 -3.54
C VAL A 182 4.45 21.18 -3.09
N PRO A 183 4.38 22.51 -2.89
CA PRO A 183 3.10 23.20 -2.74
C PRO A 183 2.27 23.06 -4.02
N CYS A 184 1.12 22.39 -3.94
CA CYS A 184 0.31 22.07 -5.12
C CYS A 184 -1.18 21.99 -4.78
N MET A 185 -2.04 21.89 -5.79
CA MET A 185 -3.42 21.44 -5.59
C MET A 185 -3.40 19.91 -5.56
N ASP A 186 -3.26 19.33 -4.37
CA ASP A 186 -2.91 17.92 -4.22
C ASP A 186 -4.15 17.03 -4.24
N THR A 187 -4.78 16.97 -5.41
CA THR A 187 -5.98 16.20 -5.73
C THR A 187 -5.85 15.65 -7.14
N PRO A 188 -6.31 14.41 -7.41
CA PRO A 188 -6.23 13.85 -8.76
C PRO A 188 -7.16 14.57 -9.76
N SER A 189 -8.10 15.40 -9.28
CA SER A 189 -8.94 16.28 -10.12
C SER A 189 -8.18 17.34 -10.89
N VAL A 190 -6.99 17.76 -10.44
CA VAL A 190 -6.16 18.76 -11.12
C VAL A 190 -5.04 18.03 -11.84
N LYS A 191 -4.96 18.22 -13.17
CA LYS A 191 -3.87 17.69 -14.00
C LYS A 191 -3.09 18.85 -14.60
N GLN A 192 -1.76 18.76 -14.53
CA GLN A 192 -0.83 19.78 -14.98
C GLN A 192 0.33 19.17 -15.75
N THR A 193 0.85 19.89 -16.74
CA THR A 193 2.17 19.57 -17.30
C THR A 193 3.25 20.04 -16.33
N TYR A 194 4.47 19.52 -16.45
CA TYR A 194 5.58 20.07 -15.66
C TYR A 194 6.92 20.02 -16.37
N GLU A 195 7.80 20.93 -15.98
CA GLU A 195 9.24 20.88 -16.26
C GLU A 195 10.01 20.92 -14.94
N ALA A 196 11.22 20.36 -14.94
CA ALA A 196 12.05 20.34 -13.74
C ALA A 196 13.54 20.53 -14.05
N GLU A 197 14.20 21.31 -13.19
CA GLU A 197 15.64 21.45 -13.10
C GLU A 197 16.08 20.92 -11.72
N ILE A 198 16.77 19.78 -11.70
CA ILE A 198 17.15 19.10 -10.46
C ILE A 198 18.68 19.05 -10.35
N SER A 199 19.19 19.64 -9.27
CA SER A 199 20.61 19.70 -8.92
C SER A 199 20.94 18.63 -7.88
N VAL A 200 21.90 17.77 -8.19
CA VAL A 200 22.38 16.68 -7.32
C VAL A 200 23.91 16.71 -7.23
N SER A 201 24.48 16.06 -6.22
CA SER A 201 25.94 15.88 -6.15
C SER A 201 26.49 15.17 -7.39
N SER A 202 27.64 15.62 -7.89
CA SER A 202 28.30 15.02 -9.05
C SER A 202 28.55 13.52 -8.85
N GLY A 203 28.39 12.73 -9.92
CA GLY A 203 28.48 11.26 -9.91
C GLY A 203 27.17 10.53 -9.55
N LEU A 204 26.10 11.25 -9.21
CA LEU A 204 24.75 10.67 -9.05
C LEU A 204 23.91 10.94 -10.30
N THR A 205 22.97 10.03 -10.57
CA THR A 205 21.94 10.18 -11.59
C THR A 205 20.63 10.59 -10.94
N CYS A 206 19.92 11.54 -11.55
CA CYS A 206 18.55 11.89 -11.20
C CYS A 206 17.60 11.39 -12.29
N LEU A 207 16.46 10.85 -11.89
CA LEU A 207 15.36 10.47 -12.77
C LEU A 207 14.06 11.05 -12.21
N MET A 208 13.10 11.35 -13.08
CA MET A 208 11.77 11.82 -12.70
C MET A 208 10.69 11.15 -13.57
N SER A 209 9.42 11.29 -13.18
CA SER A 209 8.23 10.90 -13.96
C SER A 209 8.00 11.78 -15.22
N ALA A 210 9.04 11.94 -16.03
CA ALA A 210 9.15 12.85 -17.17
C ALA A 210 10.22 12.40 -18.16
N ILE A 211 10.21 12.97 -19.36
CA ILE A 211 11.26 12.76 -20.37
C ILE A 211 12.48 13.60 -19.98
N GLY A 212 13.66 12.97 -19.90
CA GLY A 212 14.93 13.67 -19.66
C GLY A 212 15.41 14.43 -20.90
N GLU A 213 15.79 15.70 -20.72
CA GLU A 213 16.32 16.60 -21.76
C GLU A 213 17.85 16.79 -21.65
N GLY A 214 18.51 15.88 -20.95
CA GLY A 214 19.96 15.87 -20.73
C GLY A 214 20.37 16.41 -19.37
N SER A 215 21.69 16.56 -19.19
CA SER A 215 22.29 17.08 -17.97
C SER A 215 23.51 17.95 -18.26
N ARG A 216 23.83 18.85 -17.33
CA ARG A 216 25.06 19.65 -17.34
C ARG A 216 25.59 19.80 -15.92
N GLY A 217 26.88 19.88 -15.74
CA GLY A 217 27.45 19.96 -14.40
C GLY A 217 28.93 20.30 -14.40
N ASP A 218 29.45 20.43 -13.19
CA ASP A 218 30.86 20.62 -12.87
C ASP A 218 31.35 19.50 -11.93
N GLU A 219 32.49 19.72 -11.27
CA GLU A 219 33.09 18.75 -10.35
C GLU A 219 32.24 18.52 -9.08
N GLU A 220 31.37 19.46 -8.70
CA GLU A 220 30.58 19.38 -7.46
C GLU A 220 29.13 18.99 -7.68
N ARG A 221 28.49 19.49 -8.75
CA ARG A 221 27.05 19.38 -9.00
C ARG A 221 26.74 18.95 -10.42
N THR A 222 25.66 18.20 -10.58
CA THR A 222 25.06 17.89 -11.89
C THR A 222 23.59 18.30 -11.88
N HIS A 223 23.20 19.09 -12.88
CA HIS A 223 21.85 19.56 -13.11
C HIS A 223 21.20 18.70 -14.20
N PHE A 224 20.05 18.11 -13.90
CA PHE A 224 19.24 17.33 -14.82
C PHE A 224 17.99 18.13 -15.22
N PHE A 225 17.63 18.06 -16.49
CA PHE A 225 16.46 18.76 -17.05
C PHE A 225 15.42 17.74 -17.48
N PHE A 226 14.16 18.02 -17.16
CA PHE A 226 13.04 17.13 -17.47
C PHE A 226 11.84 17.88 -18.00
N LYS A 227 11.07 17.21 -18.85
CA LYS A 227 9.81 17.70 -19.39
C LYS A 227 8.74 16.61 -19.40
N GLN A 228 7.61 16.90 -18.78
CA GLN A 228 6.39 16.11 -18.83
C GLN A 228 5.33 16.88 -19.63
N PRO A 229 5.22 16.63 -20.95
CA PRO A 229 4.33 17.39 -21.83
C PRO A 229 2.87 16.95 -21.72
N VAL A 230 2.58 15.78 -21.14
CA VAL A 230 1.22 15.30 -20.91
C VAL A 230 0.78 15.73 -19.51
N ALA A 231 -0.43 16.28 -19.37
CA ALA A 231 -0.92 16.74 -18.08
C ALA A 231 -1.19 15.57 -17.12
N ILE A 232 -0.59 15.62 -15.93
CA ILE A 232 -0.67 14.58 -14.89
C ILE A 232 -1.17 15.16 -13.56
N PRO A 233 -1.84 14.36 -12.72
CA PRO A 233 -2.14 14.74 -11.34
C PRO A 233 -0.87 14.79 -10.48
N SER A 234 -0.93 15.52 -9.37
CA SER A 234 0.21 15.72 -8.45
C SER A 234 0.78 14.41 -7.90
N TYR A 235 -0.06 13.40 -7.66
CA TYR A 235 0.35 12.12 -7.07
C TYR A 235 1.31 11.31 -7.97
N LEU A 236 1.40 11.65 -9.26
CA LEU A 236 2.29 11.00 -10.24
C LEU A 236 3.63 11.71 -10.39
N ILE A 237 3.88 12.82 -9.67
CA ILE A 237 5.19 13.44 -9.63
C ILE A 237 6.14 12.52 -8.85
N ALA A 238 7.22 12.10 -9.50
CA ALA A 238 8.23 11.25 -8.89
C ALA A 238 9.66 11.74 -9.12
N ILE A 239 10.54 11.40 -8.18
CA ILE A 239 11.98 11.65 -8.24
C ILE A 239 12.74 10.43 -7.70
N VAL A 240 13.84 10.09 -8.36
CA VAL A 240 14.86 9.14 -7.88
C VAL A 240 16.23 9.78 -8.03
N VAL A 241 17.08 9.68 -7.02
CA VAL A 241 18.48 10.10 -7.09
C VAL A 241 19.37 9.03 -6.48
N GLY A 242 20.36 8.55 -7.24
CA GLY A 242 21.29 7.54 -6.75
C GLY A 242 22.38 7.20 -7.76
N LEU A 243 23.19 6.20 -7.45
CA LEU A 243 24.11 5.60 -8.41
C LEU A 243 23.32 4.64 -9.30
N LEU A 244 22.94 5.09 -10.50
CA LEU A 244 22.08 4.35 -11.42
C LEU A 244 22.74 4.20 -12.78
N GLU A 245 22.54 3.03 -13.38
CA GLU A 245 22.88 2.74 -14.77
C GLU A 245 21.62 2.45 -15.59
N LYS A 246 21.70 2.76 -16.89
CA LYS A 246 20.65 2.47 -17.87
C LYS A 246 21.01 1.25 -18.70
N ARG A 247 20.01 0.42 -19.03
CA ARG A 247 20.05 -0.52 -20.15
C ARG A 247 18.79 -0.34 -20.99
N ASN A 248 18.95 -0.20 -22.31
CA ASN A 248 17.81 -0.13 -23.21
C ASN A 248 17.25 -1.55 -23.44
N ILE A 249 15.93 -1.67 -23.38
CA ILE A 249 15.18 -2.87 -23.75
C ILE A 249 14.73 -2.75 -25.22
N SER A 250 14.24 -1.57 -25.59
CA SER A 250 13.85 -1.19 -26.95
C SER A 250 14.20 0.28 -27.21
N ASP A 251 13.77 0.83 -28.36
CA ASP A 251 13.94 2.26 -28.66
C ASP A 251 13.20 3.17 -27.65
N ARG A 252 12.07 2.70 -27.11
CA ARG A 252 11.21 3.46 -26.20
C ARG A 252 11.13 2.90 -24.77
N CYS A 253 11.74 1.74 -24.51
CA CYS A 253 11.79 1.14 -23.19
C CYS A 253 13.22 0.98 -22.67
N ALA A 254 13.42 1.26 -21.39
CA ALA A 254 14.68 1.00 -20.71
C ALA A 254 14.48 0.64 -19.25
N VAL A 255 15.46 -0.02 -18.66
CA VAL A 255 15.53 -0.26 -17.23
C VAL A 255 16.70 0.50 -16.61
N TRP A 256 16.45 1.05 -15.45
CA TRP A 256 17.42 1.72 -14.59
C TRP A 256 17.57 0.95 -13.28
N ALA A 257 18.80 0.76 -12.81
CA ALA A 257 19.05 0.14 -11.52
C ALA A 257 20.45 0.50 -11.00
N GLU A 258 20.76 0.10 -9.78
CA GLU A 258 22.15 0.11 -9.29
C GLU A 258 23.03 -0.81 -10.17
N PRO A 259 24.35 -0.52 -10.31
CA PRO A 259 25.24 -1.26 -11.22
C PRO A 259 25.24 -2.79 -11.03
N SER A 260 25.14 -3.29 -9.79
CA SER A 260 25.11 -4.75 -9.55
C SER A 260 23.80 -5.44 -9.94
N VAL A 261 22.73 -4.66 -10.18
CA VAL A 261 21.37 -5.16 -10.43
C VAL A 261 20.97 -5.01 -11.90
N VAL A 262 21.51 -4.02 -12.60
CA VAL A 262 20.99 -3.59 -13.92
C VAL A 262 20.96 -4.69 -14.98
N GLU A 263 21.94 -5.59 -15.02
CA GLU A 263 21.95 -6.72 -15.98
C GLU A 263 20.87 -7.75 -15.65
N LYS A 264 20.61 -8.02 -14.37
CA LYS A 264 19.53 -8.91 -13.94
C LYS A 264 18.17 -8.30 -14.26
N ALA A 265 18.01 -7.01 -13.98
CA ALA A 265 16.79 -6.28 -14.28
C ALA A 265 16.51 -6.21 -15.79
N LEU A 266 17.56 -6.03 -16.61
CA LEU A 266 17.45 -6.09 -18.08
C LEU A 266 16.95 -7.45 -18.55
N TRP A 267 17.55 -8.53 -18.04
CA TRP A 267 17.16 -9.88 -18.39
C TRP A 267 15.70 -10.16 -17.98
N GLU A 268 15.34 -9.78 -16.76
CA GLU A 268 14.01 -10.02 -16.17
C GLU A 268 12.91 -9.27 -16.94
N PHE A 269 13.15 -8.01 -17.27
CA PHE A 269 12.12 -7.12 -17.81
C PHE A 269 12.20 -6.93 -19.34
N SER A 270 12.95 -7.79 -20.02
CA SER A 270 13.17 -7.68 -21.47
C SER A 270 11.90 -7.79 -22.32
N GLU A 271 10.81 -8.35 -21.79
CA GLU A 271 9.51 -8.48 -22.47
C GLU A 271 8.64 -7.22 -22.41
N THR A 272 9.13 -6.13 -21.79
CA THR A 272 8.37 -4.89 -21.58
C THR A 272 7.80 -4.30 -22.86
N GLU A 273 8.54 -4.33 -23.98
CA GLU A 273 8.06 -3.81 -25.27
C GLU A 273 6.89 -4.64 -25.82
N ASP A 274 6.93 -5.96 -25.65
CA ASP A 274 5.86 -6.86 -26.09
C ASP A 274 4.60 -6.66 -25.25
N ILE A 275 4.77 -6.49 -23.93
CA ILE A 275 3.68 -6.16 -23.00
C ILE A 275 3.05 -4.80 -23.37
N LEU A 276 3.88 -3.78 -23.64
CA LEU A 276 3.43 -2.45 -24.03
C LEU A 276 2.67 -2.48 -25.36
N SER A 277 3.22 -3.15 -26.37
CA SER A 277 2.58 -3.31 -27.69
C SER A 277 1.26 -4.08 -27.59
N CYS A 278 1.20 -5.09 -26.73
CA CYS A 278 -0.04 -5.80 -26.44
C CYS A 278 -1.09 -4.88 -25.80
N ALA A 279 -0.70 -4.07 -24.80
CA ALA A 279 -1.58 -3.08 -24.18
C ALA A 279 -2.12 -2.08 -25.23
N GLU A 280 -1.24 -1.56 -26.11
CA GLU A 280 -1.65 -0.66 -27.20
C GLU A 280 -2.72 -1.29 -28.11
N SER A 281 -2.57 -2.58 -28.41
CA SER A 281 -3.54 -3.32 -29.22
C SER A 281 -4.91 -3.45 -28.54
N ILE A 282 -4.98 -3.45 -27.20
CA ILE A 282 -6.21 -3.60 -26.43
C ILE A 282 -6.88 -2.24 -26.25
N VAL A 283 -6.17 -1.24 -25.73
CA VAL A 283 -6.76 0.02 -25.24
C VAL A 283 -6.45 1.27 -26.08
N GLY A 284 -5.55 1.17 -27.07
CA GLY A 284 -5.21 2.27 -27.98
C GLY A 284 -3.78 2.80 -27.79
N PRO A 285 -3.37 3.84 -28.55
CA PRO A 285 -1.98 4.27 -28.63
C PRO A 285 -1.37 4.72 -27.30
N TYR A 286 -0.07 4.46 -27.10
CA TYR A 286 0.72 4.97 -25.98
C TYR A 286 1.24 6.38 -26.28
N ILE A 287 0.88 7.37 -25.43
CA ILE A 287 1.12 8.80 -25.73
C ILE A 287 2.27 9.44 -24.93
N TRP A 288 2.92 8.69 -24.04
CA TRP A 288 3.89 9.25 -23.08
C TRP A 288 5.32 9.30 -23.60
N GLY A 289 5.53 8.90 -24.86
CA GLY A 289 6.85 8.85 -25.50
C GLY A 289 7.64 7.62 -25.08
N ARG A 290 8.25 7.65 -23.89
CA ARG A 290 9.04 6.53 -23.35
C ARG A 290 8.30 5.78 -22.24
N TYR A 291 8.61 4.51 -22.07
CA TYR A 291 8.24 3.69 -20.92
C TYR A 291 9.53 3.12 -20.30
N ASP A 292 10.18 3.91 -19.45
CA ASP A 292 11.33 3.42 -18.69
C ASP A 292 10.86 2.87 -17.33
N MET A 293 11.65 2.00 -16.72
CA MET A 293 11.42 1.46 -15.38
C MET A 293 12.66 1.68 -14.52
N VAL A 294 12.49 1.84 -13.21
CA VAL A 294 13.60 1.86 -12.24
C VAL A 294 13.39 0.80 -11.16
N CYS A 295 14.34 -0.13 -11.07
CA CYS A 295 14.39 -1.10 -9.98
C CYS A 295 14.95 -0.40 -8.74
N LEU A 296 14.09 -0.16 -7.76
CA LEU A 296 14.46 0.51 -6.52
C LEU A 296 15.22 -0.43 -5.58
N PRO A 297 15.86 0.10 -4.51
CA PRO A 297 16.42 -0.73 -3.45
C PRO A 297 15.34 -1.54 -2.71
N SER A 298 15.73 -2.63 -2.03
CA SER A 298 14.81 -3.56 -1.35
C SER A 298 13.99 -2.97 -0.20
N THR A 299 14.22 -1.71 0.13
CA THR A 299 13.43 -0.96 1.10
C THR A 299 12.17 -0.33 0.50
N PHE A 300 11.96 -0.41 -0.82
CA PHE A 300 10.73 0.02 -1.47
C PHE A 300 9.55 -0.86 -1.03
N PRO A 301 8.48 -0.28 -0.44
CA PRO A 301 7.45 -1.07 0.23
C PRO A 301 6.37 -1.64 -0.72
N PHE A 302 6.25 -1.13 -1.95
CA PHE A 302 5.19 -1.49 -2.90
C PHE A 302 5.65 -2.50 -3.96
N GLY A 303 4.70 -3.02 -4.76
CA GLY A 303 5.01 -3.84 -5.94
C GLY A 303 5.56 -2.98 -7.07
N GLY A 304 4.78 -2.00 -7.49
CA GLY A 304 5.18 -0.96 -8.43
C GLY A 304 4.53 0.39 -8.11
N MET A 305 4.82 1.38 -8.94
CA MET A 305 4.13 2.68 -8.97
C MET A 305 4.20 3.22 -10.40
N GLU A 306 3.06 3.63 -10.93
CA GLU A 306 2.79 3.92 -12.35
C GLU A 306 3.29 5.29 -12.83
N ASN A 307 4.33 5.82 -12.19
CA ASN A 307 4.91 7.13 -12.47
C ASN A 307 5.17 7.29 -13.99
N PRO A 308 4.51 8.24 -14.68
CA PRO A 308 4.58 8.35 -16.14
C PRO A 308 6.01 8.48 -16.65
N CYS A 309 6.32 7.78 -17.74
CA CYS A 309 7.66 7.67 -18.33
C CYS A 309 8.71 6.93 -17.48
N LEU A 310 8.48 6.66 -16.20
CA LEU A 310 9.45 6.05 -15.28
C LEU A 310 8.77 5.24 -14.16
N THR A 311 8.29 4.05 -14.48
CA THR A 311 7.66 3.15 -13.52
C THR A 311 8.64 2.71 -12.43
N PHE A 312 8.23 2.79 -11.16
CA PHE A 312 9.06 2.28 -10.06
C PHE A 312 8.73 0.82 -9.83
N LEU A 313 9.75 -0.03 -9.65
CA LEU A 313 9.60 -1.46 -9.43
C LEU A 313 10.38 -1.90 -8.19
N THR A 314 9.80 -2.85 -7.45
CA THR A 314 10.51 -3.54 -6.37
C THR A 314 11.53 -4.53 -6.94
N PRO A 315 12.70 -4.71 -6.29
CA PRO A 315 13.67 -5.71 -6.72
C PRO A 315 13.19 -7.14 -6.46
N THR A 316 12.09 -7.34 -5.73
CA THR A 316 11.50 -8.68 -5.56
C THR A 316 10.95 -9.25 -6.87
N LEU A 317 10.75 -8.44 -7.91
CA LEU A 317 10.31 -8.90 -9.22
C LEU A 317 11.42 -9.60 -10.01
N ILE A 318 12.69 -9.47 -9.59
CA ILE A 318 13.82 -10.18 -10.20
C ILE A 318 13.84 -11.60 -9.66
N ALA A 319 13.05 -12.47 -10.31
CA ALA A 319 12.90 -13.87 -9.95
C ALA A 319 13.87 -14.81 -10.68
N GLY A 320 14.56 -14.32 -11.72
CA GLY A 320 15.51 -15.11 -12.52
C GLY A 320 14.84 -15.99 -13.59
N ASP A 321 13.51 -15.91 -13.73
CA ASP A 321 12.70 -16.71 -14.65
C ASP A 321 11.57 -15.91 -15.34
N ARG A 322 11.45 -14.60 -15.08
CA ARG A 322 10.38 -13.70 -15.57
C ARG A 322 8.98 -14.04 -15.07
N SER A 323 8.86 -14.82 -14.01
CA SER A 323 7.57 -15.28 -13.48
C SER A 323 6.69 -14.18 -12.87
N LEU A 324 7.28 -13.02 -12.53
CA LEU A 324 6.59 -11.92 -11.83
C LEU A 324 6.36 -10.69 -12.72
N VAL A 325 6.52 -10.81 -14.04
CA VAL A 325 6.36 -9.69 -14.99
C VAL A 325 4.91 -9.22 -15.17
N SER A 326 3.91 -9.90 -14.59
CA SER A 326 2.52 -9.43 -14.59
C SER A 326 2.38 -8.06 -13.91
N VAL A 327 3.22 -7.76 -12.92
CA VAL A 327 3.28 -6.43 -12.30
C VAL A 327 3.67 -5.37 -13.34
N ILE A 328 4.55 -5.68 -14.29
CA ILE A 328 4.88 -4.74 -15.39
C ILE A 328 3.65 -4.50 -16.26
N ALA A 329 2.85 -5.53 -16.54
CA ALA A 329 1.59 -5.37 -17.27
C ALA A 329 0.58 -4.48 -16.52
N HIS A 330 0.56 -4.55 -15.19
CA HIS A 330 -0.25 -3.68 -14.33
C HIS A 330 0.18 -2.22 -14.48
N GLU A 331 1.46 -1.94 -14.28
CA GLU A 331 1.99 -0.58 -14.39
C GLU A 331 1.88 0.00 -15.81
N ILE A 332 2.02 -0.85 -16.84
CA ILE A 332 1.76 -0.45 -18.23
C ILE A 332 0.29 -0.06 -18.41
N ALA A 333 -0.65 -0.87 -17.91
CA ALA A 333 -2.08 -0.59 -18.04
C ALA A 333 -2.49 0.75 -17.43
N HIS A 334 -1.85 1.15 -16.32
CA HIS A 334 -2.06 2.47 -15.71
C HIS A 334 -1.76 3.65 -16.62
N SER A 335 -0.91 3.48 -17.65
CA SER A 335 -0.66 4.48 -18.68
C SER A 335 -1.93 4.96 -19.38
N TRP A 336 -3.01 4.16 -19.33
CA TRP A 336 -4.35 4.54 -19.76
C TRP A 336 -5.31 4.72 -18.57
N SER A 337 -5.44 3.73 -17.69
CA SER A 337 -6.34 3.75 -16.53
C SER A 337 -5.64 4.24 -15.25
N GLY A 338 -5.75 5.53 -14.98
CA GLY A 338 -5.09 6.22 -13.88
C GLY A 338 -4.33 7.44 -14.40
N ASN A 339 -3.36 7.21 -15.28
CA ASN A 339 -2.51 8.29 -15.79
C ASN A 339 -3.23 9.15 -16.82
N LEU A 340 -3.90 8.53 -17.80
CA LEU A 340 -4.58 9.25 -18.88
C LEU A 340 -6.03 9.59 -18.50
N VAL A 341 -6.78 8.59 -18.02
CA VAL A 341 -8.10 8.74 -17.40
C VAL A 341 -7.96 8.54 -15.90
N THR A 342 -8.18 9.60 -15.11
CA THR A 342 -7.88 9.59 -13.67
C THR A 342 -9.18 9.58 -12.86
N ASN A 343 -9.19 8.97 -11.69
CA ASN A 343 -10.23 9.20 -10.68
C ASN A 343 -10.26 10.69 -10.24
N SER A 344 -11.44 11.30 -10.09
CA SER A 344 -11.57 12.70 -9.66
C SER A 344 -11.30 12.90 -8.16
N SER A 345 -11.48 11.86 -7.35
CA SER A 345 -11.11 11.81 -5.94
C SER A 345 -10.76 10.38 -5.55
N TRP A 346 -10.13 10.20 -4.38
CA TRP A 346 -9.78 8.88 -3.85
C TRP A 346 -11.01 8.01 -3.52
N GLU A 347 -12.21 8.61 -3.40
CA GLU A 347 -13.48 7.87 -3.29
C GLU A 347 -13.78 7.01 -4.53
N HIS A 348 -13.25 7.41 -5.69
CA HIS A 348 -13.42 6.75 -6.97
C HIS A 348 -12.18 5.97 -7.42
N PHE A 349 -11.28 5.63 -6.49
CA PHE A 349 -9.99 4.97 -6.79
C PHE A 349 -10.13 3.67 -7.59
N TRP A 350 -11.25 2.96 -7.47
CA TRP A 350 -11.53 1.76 -8.27
C TRP A 350 -11.54 2.02 -9.79
N LEU A 351 -11.80 3.25 -10.25
CA LEU A 351 -11.72 3.61 -11.67
C LEU A 351 -10.29 3.55 -12.21
N ASN A 352 -9.30 3.73 -11.35
CA ASN A 352 -7.91 3.44 -11.69
C ASN A 352 -7.71 1.92 -11.57
N GLU A 353 -7.74 1.41 -10.34
CA GLU A 353 -7.25 0.06 -10.04
C GLU A 353 -8.09 -1.08 -10.63
N GLY A 354 -9.41 -0.95 -10.61
CA GLY A 354 -10.30 -1.95 -11.17
C GLY A 354 -10.15 -2.09 -12.68
N PHE A 355 -9.99 -0.96 -13.38
CA PHE A 355 -9.70 -0.94 -14.82
C PHE A 355 -8.31 -1.45 -15.12
N THR A 356 -7.29 -1.01 -14.37
CA THR A 356 -5.91 -1.48 -14.53
C THR A 356 -5.82 -2.99 -14.35
N MET A 357 -6.34 -3.54 -13.26
CA MET A 357 -6.38 -4.99 -13.03
C MET A 357 -7.11 -5.74 -14.14
N PHE A 358 -8.19 -5.17 -14.68
CA PHE A 358 -8.93 -5.77 -15.79
C PHE A 358 -8.10 -5.79 -17.09
N ILE A 359 -7.39 -4.71 -17.40
CA ILE A 359 -6.53 -4.58 -18.58
C ILE A 359 -5.27 -5.44 -18.42
N GLU A 360 -4.62 -5.45 -17.26
CA GLU A 360 -3.49 -6.34 -16.91
C GLU A 360 -3.84 -7.79 -17.23
N ARG A 361 -4.96 -8.27 -16.70
CA ARG A 361 -5.45 -9.64 -16.93
C ARG A 361 -5.68 -9.93 -18.41
N LYS A 362 -6.19 -8.96 -19.18
CA LYS A 362 -6.32 -9.10 -20.65
C LYS A 362 -4.98 -9.19 -21.35
N ILE A 363 -3.99 -8.38 -20.95
CA ILE A 363 -2.62 -8.44 -21.49
C ILE A 363 -2.02 -9.82 -21.23
N CYS A 364 -2.05 -10.29 -19.97
CA CYS A 364 -1.59 -11.63 -19.61
C CYS A 364 -2.36 -12.73 -20.37
N GLY A 365 -3.67 -12.57 -20.56
CA GLY A 365 -4.48 -13.48 -21.36
C GLY A 365 -4.06 -13.56 -22.82
N ARG A 366 -3.66 -12.44 -23.42
CA ARG A 366 -3.21 -12.37 -24.81
C ARG A 366 -1.80 -12.94 -24.99
N LEU A 367 -0.92 -12.70 -24.03
CA LEU A 367 0.48 -13.18 -24.05
C LEU A 367 0.61 -14.66 -23.67
N VAL A 368 -0.27 -15.16 -22.78
CA VAL A 368 -0.23 -16.54 -22.30
C VAL A 368 -1.36 -17.37 -22.92
N ASN A 369 -2.60 -17.14 -22.47
CA ASN A 369 -3.86 -17.66 -23.05
C ASN A 369 -5.07 -17.21 -22.20
N GLU A 370 -6.28 -17.38 -22.73
CA GLU A 370 -7.53 -16.99 -22.04
C GLU A 370 -7.76 -17.75 -20.72
N SER A 371 -7.41 -19.03 -20.63
CA SER A 371 -7.54 -19.78 -19.37
C SER A 371 -6.67 -19.18 -18.27
N TYR A 372 -5.49 -18.65 -18.60
CA TYR A 372 -4.64 -17.95 -17.63
C TYR A 372 -5.28 -16.64 -17.14
N ARG A 373 -5.91 -15.85 -18.02
CA ARG A 373 -6.67 -14.65 -17.62
C ARG A 373 -7.79 -15.01 -16.66
N GLN A 374 -8.55 -16.05 -16.97
CA GLN A 374 -9.65 -16.55 -16.14
C GLN A 374 -9.14 -17.04 -14.79
N PHE A 375 -8.03 -17.77 -14.77
CA PHE A 375 -7.38 -18.24 -13.56
C PHE A 375 -6.87 -17.09 -12.67
N MET A 376 -6.29 -16.03 -13.26
CA MET A 376 -5.92 -14.81 -12.52
C MET A 376 -7.14 -14.13 -11.89
N ALA A 377 -8.25 -14.04 -12.62
CA ALA A 377 -9.48 -13.44 -12.12
C ALA A 377 -10.15 -14.28 -11.02
N PHE A 378 -10.14 -15.62 -11.17
CA PHE A 378 -10.58 -16.55 -10.14
C PHE A 378 -9.75 -16.41 -8.87
N ASN A 379 -8.42 -16.39 -8.98
CA ASN A 379 -7.51 -16.20 -7.84
C ASN A 379 -7.74 -14.85 -7.16
N GLY A 380 -7.91 -13.77 -7.93
CA GLY A 380 -8.23 -12.47 -7.37
C GLY A 380 -9.54 -12.45 -6.58
N TRP A 381 -10.55 -13.18 -7.05
CA TRP A 381 -11.80 -13.34 -6.31
C TRP A 381 -11.61 -14.16 -5.02
N THR A 382 -11.04 -15.37 -5.16
CA THR A 382 -11.01 -16.38 -4.09
C THR A 382 -9.94 -16.10 -3.04
N ASN A 383 -8.74 -15.73 -3.47
CA ASN A 383 -7.56 -15.61 -2.62
C ASN A 383 -7.22 -14.18 -2.22
N ASN A 384 -7.83 -13.15 -2.85
CA ASN A 384 -7.61 -11.75 -2.47
C ASN A 384 -8.91 -11.11 -1.93
N LEU A 385 -9.98 -11.06 -2.73
CA LEU A 385 -11.19 -10.32 -2.37
C LEU A 385 -11.94 -10.92 -1.18
N ILE A 386 -12.15 -12.25 -1.16
CA ILE A 386 -12.82 -12.92 -0.04
C ILE A 386 -12.05 -12.68 1.28
N PRO A 387 -10.74 -12.96 1.38
CA PRO A 387 -9.95 -12.64 2.58
C PRO A 387 -10.02 -11.18 3.00
N ALA A 388 -9.90 -10.23 2.06
CA ALA A 388 -9.95 -8.82 2.40
C ALA A 388 -11.30 -8.42 3.02
N VAL A 389 -12.40 -8.90 2.45
CA VAL A 389 -13.74 -8.59 2.95
C VAL A 389 -14.04 -9.32 4.26
N CYS A 390 -13.77 -10.63 4.33
CA CYS A 390 -14.22 -11.49 5.41
C CYS A 390 -13.26 -11.49 6.62
N GLU A 391 -11.97 -11.30 6.41
CA GLU A 391 -10.94 -11.49 7.43
C GLU A 391 -10.15 -10.23 7.77
N GLN A 392 -9.73 -9.44 6.76
CA GLN A 392 -9.01 -8.19 7.02
C GLN A 392 -9.93 -7.12 7.64
N PHE A 393 -11.16 -6.99 7.13
CA PHE A 393 -12.07 -5.93 7.56
C PHE A 393 -13.30 -6.39 8.35
N HIS A 394 -14.06 -7.35 7.83
CA HIS A 394 -15.44 -7.73 8.16
C HIS A 394 -16.44 -7.31 7.06
N PRO A 395 -17.42 -8.16 6.68
CA PRO A 395 -18.35 -7.87 5.57
C PRO A 395 -19.18 -6.59 5.68
N THR A 396 -19.28 -6.00 6.88
CA THR A 396 -20.03 -4.75 7.11
C THR A 396 -19.15 -3.51 7.14
N HIS A 397 -17.83 -3.65 6.94
CA HIS A 397 -16.89 -2.56 7.08
C HIS A 397 -16.95 -1.60 5.87
N PRO A 398 -16.96 -0.26 6.06
CA PRO A 398 -17.08 0.71 4.96
C PRO A 398 -16.02 0.59 3.86
N PHE A 399 -14.79 0.20 4.18
CA PHE A 399 -13.72 0.01 3.18
C PHE A 399 -13.92 -1.19 2.24
N THR A 400 -15.00 -1.98 2.44
CA THR A 400 -15.40 -3.04 1.51
C THR A 400 -16.34 -2.53 0.39
N LYS A 401 -16.77 -1.26 0.45
CA LYS A 401 -17.47 -0.60 -0.66
C LYS A 401 -16.51 -0.39 -1.83
N LEU A 402 -17.04 -0.38 -3.05
CA LEU A 402 -16.25 -0.09 -4.24
C LEU A 402 -16.03 1.43 -4.41
N VAL A 403 -17.09 2.21 -4.25
CA VAL A 403 -17.03 3.67 -4.07
C VAL A 403 -16.95 3.94 -2.58
N GLN A 404 -15.77 4.39 -2.14
CA GLN A 404 -15.51 4.64 -0.72
C GLN A 404 -15.94 6.05 -0.33
N GLU A 405 -15.99 6.30 0.98
CA GLU A 405 -16.23 7.63 1.54
C GLU A 405 -14.97 8.07 2.29
N HIS A 406 -14.35 9.16 1.86
CA HIS A 406 -13.06 9.63 2.40
C HIS A 406 -13.16 10.92 3.21
N GLU A 407 -14.37 11.34 3.58
CA GLU A 407 -14.57 12.47 4.48
C GLU A 407 -13.94 12.16 5.86
N ASN A 408 -12.87 12.89 6.20
CA ASN A 408 -12.09 12.73 7.43
C ASN A 408 -11.37 11.37 7.57
N VAL A 409 -11.09 10.70 6.46
CA VAL A 409 -10.35 9.43 6.42
C VAL A 409 -8.99 9.66 5.79
N ASP A 410 -7.96 9.07 6.38
CA ASP A 410 -6.63 8.99 5.76
C ASP A 410 -6.67 7.96 4.61
N PRO A 411 -6.44 8.35 3.34
CA PRO A 411 -6.49 7.43 2.20
C PRO A 411 -5.62 6.19 2.38
N ASP A 412 -4.46 6.32 3.04
CA ASP A 412 -3.53 5.21 3.26
C ASP A 412 -4.15 4.09 4.13
N VAL A 413 -5.04 4.45 5.04
CA VAL A 413 -5.74 3.48 5.92
C VAL A 413 -6.87 2.76 5.17
N ALA A 414 -7.36 3.36 4.09
CA ALA A 414 -8.46 2.83 3.28
C ALA A 414 -7.97 1.91 2.14
N PHE A 415 -6.68 1.98 1.78
CA PHE A 415 -6.09 1.14 0.75
C PHE A 415 -6.13 -0.35 1.10
N SER A 416 -6.57 -1.14 0.12
CA SER A 416 -6.69 -2.59 0.19
C SER A 416 -6.85 -3.14 -1.23
N CYS A 417 -6.90 -4.47 -1.40
CA CYS A 417 -7.19 -5.08 -2.71
C CYS A 417 -8.68 -4.96 -3.13
N VAL A 418 -9.56 -4.37 -2.30
CA VAL A 418 -10.98 -4.22 -2.62
C VAL A 418 -11.19 -3.43 -3.93
N PRO A 419 -10.70 -2.19 -4.11
CA PRO A 419 -10.88 -1.43 -5.35
C PRO A 419 -10.33 -2.15 -6.60
N TYR A 420 -9.23 -2.89 -6.44
CA TYR A 420 -8.59 -3.72 -7.47
C TYR A 420 -9.52 -4.86 -7.91
N GLU A 421 -9.86 -5.74 -6.97
CA GLU A 421 -10.51 -7.01 -7.27
C GLU A 421 -12.02 -6.86 -7.47
N LYS A 422 -12.69 -6.06 -6.63
CA LYS A 422 -14.13 -5.78 -6.76
C LYS A 422 -14.40 -4.96 -8.02
N GLY A 423 -13.49 -4.02 -8.36
CA GLY A 423 -13.57 -3.25 -9.60
C GLY A 423 -13.36 -4.11 -10.85
N SER A 424 -12.30 -4.92 -10.87
CA SER A 424 -12.03 -5.85 -11.96
C SER A 424 -13.17 -6.87 -12.15
N ALA A 425 -13.75 -7.39 -11.06
CA ALA A 425 -14.88 -8.33 -11.11
C ALA A 425 -16.17 -7.68 -11.65
N LEU A 426 -16.42 -6.39 -11.38
CA LEU A 426 -17.53 -5.65 -11.97
C LEU A 426 -17.36 -5.53 -13.48
N LEU A 427 -16.17 -5.12 -13.95
CA LEU A 427 -15.87 -5.00 -15.38
C LEU A 427 -15.93 -6.36 -16.09
N PHE A 428 -15.48 -7.42 -15.43
CA PHE A 428 -15.58 -8.77 -15.95
C PHE A 428 -17.05 -9.25 -16.03
N THR A 429 -17.88 -8.92 -15.04
CA THR A 429 -19.33 -9.18 -15.11
C THR A 429 -19.98 -8.46 -16.28
N LEU A 430 -19.60 -7.19 -16.50
CA LEU A 430 -20.09 -6.40 -17.62
C LEU A 430 -19.66 -6.99 -18.96
N GLU A 431 -18.39 -7.37 -19.11
CA GLU A 431 -17.88 -8.05 -20.31
C GLU A 431 -18.70 -9.31 -20.62
N GLN A 432 -18.96 -10.17 -19.63
CA GLN A 432 -19.73 -11.40 -19.82
C GLN A 432 -21.18 -11.15 -20.23
N LYS A 433 -21.78 -10.06 -19.75
CA LYS A 433 -23.17 -9.71 -20.01
C LYS A 433 -23.37 -8.96 -21.32
N LEU A 434 -22.38 -8.17 -21.74
CA LEU A 434 -22.46 -7.25 -22.88
C LEU A 434 -21.81 -7.82 -24.16
N GLY A 435 -21.75 -9.14 -24.30
CA GLY A 435 -21.35 -9.79 -25.56
C GLY A 435 -19.88 -10.21 -25.65
N GLY A 436 -19.15 -10.25 -24.52
CA GLY A 436 -17.81 -10.86 -24.45
C GLY A 436 -16.65 -9.89 -24.69
N PRO A 437 -15.41 -10.40 -24.69
CA PRO A 437 -14.20 -9.59 -24.66
C PRO A 437 -14.02 -8.70 -25.89
N GLU A 438 -14.41 -9.14 -27.08
CA GLU A 438 -14.24 -8.35 -28.31
C GLU A 438 -15.16 -7.12 -28.35
N VAL A 439 -16.37 -7.24 -27.80
CA VAL A 439 -17.32 -6.12 -27.69
C VAL A 439 -16.83 -5.16 -26.62
N PHE A 440 -16.43 -5.69 -25.45
CA PHE A 440 -16.01 -4.86 -24.34
C PHE A 440 -14.66 -4.16 -24.59
N GLU A 441 -13.75 -4.72 -25.38
CA GLU A 441 -12.52 -4.02 -25.79
C GLU A 441 -12.81 -2.78 -26.66
N LYS A 442 -13.87 -2.82 -27.49
CA LYS A 442 -14.30 -1.61 -28.24
C LYS A 442 -14.81 -0.53 -27.29
N TYR A 443 -15.55 -0.92 -26.25
CA TYR A 443 -15.96 -0.01 -25.18
C TYR A 443 -14.76 0.56 -24.42
N LEU A 444 -13.76 -0.25 -24.07
CA LEU A 444 -12.54 0.23 -23.40
C LEU A 444 -11.85 1.33 -24.22
N ARG A 445 -11.67 1.12 -25.53
CA ARG A 445 -11.06 2.14 -26.41
C ARG A 445 -11.89 3.41 -26.47
N ASP A 446 -13.21 3.31 -26.50
CA ASP A 446 -14.11 4.46 -26.50
C ASP A 446 -14.08 5.23 -25.17
N TYR A 447 -14.13 4.51 -24.04
CA TYR A 447 -13.98 5.05 -22.69
C TYR A 447 -12.66 5.82 -22.53
N ILE A 448 -11.54 5.21 -22.92
CA ILE A 448 -10.22 5.85 -22.87
C ILE A 448 -10.21 7.10 -23.75
N LYS A 449 -10.75 7.02 -24.97
CA LYS A 449 -10.81 8.16 -25.90
C LYS A 449 -11.66 9.31 -25.35
N GLU A 450 -12.85 9.04 -24.82
CA GLU A 450 -13.76 10.07 -24.29
C GLU A 450 -13.16 10.80 -23.08
N PHE A 451 -12.51 10.05 -22.18
CA PHE A 451 -12.02 10.60 -20.92
C PHE A 451 -10.52 10.89 -20.89
N SER A 452 -9.83 10.77 -22.01
CA SER A 452 -8.41 11.10 -22.12
C SER A 452 -8.12 12.51 -21.61
N HIS A 453 -7.10 12.63 -20.76
CA HIS A 453 -6.69 13.86 -20.08
C HIS A 453 -7.68 14.43 -19.07
N LYS A 454 -8.73 13.68 -18.69
CA LYS A 454 -9.72 14.10 -17.70
C LYS A 454 -9.57 13.32 -16.40
N ALA A 455 -10.07 13.92 -15.32
CA ALA A 455 -10.36 13.23 -14.08
C ALA A 455 -11.88 13.06 -13.96
N ILE A 456 -12.35 11.86 -13.61
CA ILE A 456 -13.77 11.50 -13.64
C ILE A 456 -14.22 10.80 -12.35
N ASP A 457 -15.50 10.95 -12.02
CA ASP A 457 -16.15 10.16 -11.00
C ASP A 457 -16.86 8.92 -11.56
N THR A 458 -17.34 8.06 -10.66
CA THR A 458 -18.11 6.86 -11.00
C THR A 458 -19.41 7.16 -11.74
N TYR A 459 -20.03 8.32 -11.51
CA TYR A 459 -21.29 8.68 -12.14
C TYR A 459 -21.10 9.02 -13.62
N GLN A 460 -20.02 9.74 -13.95
CA GLN A 460 -19.61 10.02 -15.33
C GLN A 460 -19.26 8.75 -16.09
N TRP A 461 -18.51 7.82 -15.47
CA TRP A 461 -18.26 6.49 -16.06
C TRP A 461 -19.57 5.75 -16.33
N LYS A 462 -20.49 5.72 -15.35
CA LYS A 462 -21.77 5.02 -15.49
C LYS A 462 -22.62 5.66 -16.60
N GLU A 463 -22.71 6.98 -16.67
CA GLU A 463 -23.42 7.67 -17.75
C GLU A 463 -22.86 7.29 -19.12
N HIS A 464 -21.53 7.25 -19.25
CA HIS A 464 -20.86 6.83 -20.46
C HIS A 464 -21.16 5.39 -20.84
N LEU A 465 -21.12 4.46 -19.88
CA LEU A 465 -21.46 3.05 -20.10
C LEU A 465 -22.89 2.89 -20.67
N TYR A 466 -23.86 3.56 -20.06
CA TYR A 466 -25.26 3.54 -20.52
C TYR A 466 -25.45 4.19 -21.89
N LYS A 467 -24.67 5.24 -22.19
CA LYS A 467 -24.70 5.90 -23.50
C LYS A 467 -24.13 5.00 -24.60
N TYR A 468 -23.01 4.31 -24.32
CA TYR A 468 -22.35 3.44 -25.30
C TYR A 468 -23.20 2.21 -25.62
N PHE A 469 -23.74 1.57 -24.59
CA PHE A 469 -24.57 0.36 -24.68
C PHE A 469 -26.07 0.71 -24.54
N GLN A 470 -26.51 1.74 -25.27
CA GLN A 470 -27.90 2.20 -25.19
C GLN A 470 -28.91 1.14 -25.65
N ASP A 471 -28.51 0.28 -26.60
CA ASP A 471 -29.34 -0.80 -27.15
C ASP A 471 -29.41 -2.01 -26.19
N GLU A 472 -28.41 -2.16 -25.32
CA GLU A 472 -28.30 -3.21 -24.30
C GLU A 472 -28.67 -2.69 -22.90
N LYS A 473 -29.38 -1.57 -22.80
CA LYS A 473 -29.75 -0.95 -21.52
C LYS A 473 -30.43 -1.94 -20.57
N GLU A 474 -31.33 -2.79 -21.07
CA GLU A 474 -32.01 -3.80 -20.25
C GLU A 474 -31.03 -4.81 -19.60
N ILE A 475 -29.92 -5.12 -20.29
CA ILE A 475 -28.86 -5.97 -19.75
C ILE A 475 -28.14 -5.25 -18.62
N ILE A 476 -27.80 -3.97 -18.79
CA ILE A 476 -27.13 -3.17 -17.76
C ILE A 476 -28.04 -3.00 -16.53
N ASP A 477 -29.32 -2.71 -16.75
CA ASP A 477 -30.33 -2.56 -15.70
C ASP A 477 -30.60 -3.88 -14.94
N SER A 478 -30.27 -5.03 -15.53
CA SER A 478 -30.33 -6.33 -14.84
C SER A 478 -29.20 -6.55 -13.83
N ILE A 479 -28.15 -5.72 -13.87
CA ILE A 479 -27.04 -5.75 -12.91
C ILE A 479 -27.37 -4.76 -11.80
N ASP A 480 -27.37 -5.22 -10.54
CA ASP A 480 -27.55 -4.35 -9.38
C ASP A 480 -26.31 -3.47 -9.13
N MET A 481 -26.18 -2.44 -9.96
CA MET A 481 -25.08 -1.48 -9.92
C MET A 481 -24.99 -0.78 -8.56
N ASN A 482 -26.10 -0.59 -7.85
CA ASN A 482 -26.06 0.10 -6.56
C ASN A 482 -25.37 -0.77 -5.52
N THR A 483 -25.70 -2.06 -5.45
CA THR A 483 -25.01 -2.97 -4.53
C THR A 483 -23.55 -3.17 -4.89
N TRP A 484 -23.21 -3.26 -6.19
CA TRP A 484 -21.81 -3.32 -6.62
C TRP A 484 -20.99 -2.10 -6.17
N LEU A 485 -21.55 -0.90 -6.34
CA LEU A 485 -20.84 0.35 -6.13
C LEU A 485 -20.80 0.78 -4.64
N PHE A 486 -21.93 0.67 -3.93
CA PHE A 486 -22.12 1.38 -2.66
C PHE A 486 -22.36 0.48 -1.44
N ASP A 487 -22.68 -0.79 -1.64
CA ASP A 487 -22.89 -1.72 -0.53
C ASP A 487 -21.57 -2.35 -0.07
N VAL A 488 -21.52 -2.61 1.23
CA VAL A 488 -20.43 -3.32 1.92
C VAL A 488 -20.47 -4.81 1.60
N GLY A 489 -19.34 -5.48 1.78
CA GLY A 489 -19.22 -6.92 1.65
C GLY A 489 -18.90 -7.40 0.23
N MET A 490 -19.04 -8.72 0.03
CA MET A 490 -18.82 -9.35 -1.26
C MET A 490 -19.88 -8.91 -2.28
N PRO A 491 -19.53 -8.81 -3.57
CA PRO A 491 -20.51 -8.52 -4.61
C PRO A 491 -21.64 -9.55 -4.67
N PRO A 492 -22.83 -9.16 -5.16
CA PRO A 492 -24.00 -10.03 -5.18
C PRO A 492 -23.88 -11.19 -6.18
N ILE A 493 -22.99 -11.06 -7.16
CA ILE A 493 -22.79 -12.03 -8.23
C ILE A 493 -21.29 -12.32 -8.34
N LYS A 494 -20.90 -13.59 -8.17
CA LYS A 494 -19.59 -14.09 -8.57
C LYS A 494 -19.59 -14.25 -10.10
N PRO A 495 -18.65 -13.64 -10.85
CA PRO A 495 -18.53 -13.89 -12.27
C PRO A 495 -18.22 -15.36 -12.56
N LYS A 496 -18.57 -15.83 -13.76
CA LYS A 496 -18.30 -17.23 -14.14
C LYS A 496 -16.88 -17.35 -14.66
N TYR A 497 -16.02 -18.11 -13.99
CA TYR A 497 -14.65 -18.31 -14.44
C TYR A 497 -14.48 -19.69 -15.09
N ASP A 498 -13.56 -19.80 -16.05
CA ASP A 498 -13.02 -21.11 -16.43
C ASP A 498 -12.20 -21.66 -15.25
N GLU A 499 -12.47 -22.90 -14.87
CA GLU A 499 -11.84 -23.58 -13.73
C GLU A 499 -10.83 -24.65 -14.17
N GLY A 500 -10.54 -24.79 -15.48
CA GLY A 500 -9.62 -25.81 -16.00
C GLY A 500 -8.25 -25.80 -15.30
N MET A 501 -7.63 -24.64 -15.17
CA MET A 501 -6.33 -24.49 -14.48
C MET A 501 -6.43 -24.71 -12.95
N VAL A 502 -7.61 -24.48 -12.36
CA VAL A 502 -7.88 -24.74 -10.92
C VAL A 502 -7.98 -26.25 -10.69
N ILE A 503 -8.69 -26.97 -11.56
CA ILE A 503 -8.82 -28.42 -11.50
C ILE A 503 -7.46 -29.11 -11.55
N ASP A 504 -6.50 -28.60 -12.32
CA ASP A 504 -5.15 -29.15 -12.34
C ASP A 504 -4.39 -28.91 -11.02
N CYS A 505 -4.58 -27.76 -10.37
CA CYS A 505 -4.09 -27.54 -9.01
C CYS A 505 -4.72 -28.55 -8.04
N ASP A 506 -6.04 -28.69 -8.05
CA ASP A 506 -6.78 -29.58 -7.14
C ASP A 506 -6.33 -31.04 -7.28
N LYS A 507 -6.04 -31.51 -8.49
CA LYS A 507 -5.48 -32.85 -8.74
C LYS A 507 -4.13 -33.04 -8.04
N LEU A 508 -3.21 -32.09 -8.23
CA LEU A 508 -1.87 -32.16 -7.62
C LEU A 508 -1.95 -32.11 -6.09
N ILE A 509 -2.78 -31.20 -5.57
CA ILE A 509 -2.96 -31.04 -4.12
C ILE A 509 -3.54 -32.31 -3.52
N LYS A 510 -4.54 -32.92 -4.17
CA LYS A 510 -5.12 -34.18 -3.72
C LYS A 510 -4.08 -35.31 -3.69
N GLU A 511 -3.24 -35.41 -4.71
CA GLU A 511 -2.14 -36.39 -4.74
C GLU A 511 -1.20 -36.21 -3.53
N TRP A 512 -0.85 -34.97 -3.19
CA TRP A 512 -0.03 -34.67 -2.01
C TRP A 512 -0.74 -34.95 -0.68
N ILE A 513 -2.04 -34.64 -0.57
CA ILE A 513 -2.82 -34.87 0.65
C ILE A 513 -3.01 -36.36 0.90
N ASP A 514 -3.37 -37.12 -0.13
CA ASP A 514 -3.72 -38.55 -0.03
C ASP A 514 -2.49 -39.46 0.14
N ALA A 515 -1.29 -38.98 -0.23
CA ALA A 515 -0.06 -39.76 -0.11
C ALA A 515 0.33 -40.01 1.36
N ASP A 516 0.71 -41.25 1.67
CA ASP A 516 1.37 -41.62 2.92
C ASP A 516 2.90 -41.67 2.78
N GLU A 517 3.60 -42.01 3.86
CA GLU A 517 5.08 -42.07 3.91
C GLU A 517 5.69 -43.07 2.88
N SER A 518 4.94 -44.11 2.50
CA SER A 518 5.37 -45.10 1.51
C SER A 518 5.10 -44.64 0.07
N THR A 519 4.00 -43.92 -0.16
CA THR A 519 3.56 -43.51 -1.49
C THR A 519 4.05 -42.13 -1.90
N VAL A 520 4.47 -41.27 -0.97
CA VAL A 520 4.94 -39.90 -1.26
C VAL A 520 6.11 -39.88 -2.26
N LYS A 521 6.92 -40.92 -2.28
CA LYS A 521 8.07 -41.07 -3.20
C LYS A 521 7.65 -41.37 -4.64
N ASN A 522 6.39 -41.72 -4.86
CA ASN A 522 5.85 -42.01 -6.19
C ASN A 522 5.34 -40.74 -6.89
N ILE A 523 5.17 -39.63 -6.17
CA ILE A 523 4.75 -38.35 -6.74
C ILE A 523 5.86 -37.84 -7.66
N THR A 524 5.49 -37.41 -8.86
CA THR A 524 6.43 -36.94 -9.89
C THR A 524 6.45 -35.42 -10.00
N ARG A 525 7.51 -34.90 -10.64
CA ARG A 525 7.69 -33.46 -10.88
C ARG A 525 6.91 -32.91 -12.08
N GLU A 526 6.45 -33.78 -12.97
CA GLU A 526 5.95 -33.41 -14.30
C GLU A 526 4.78 -32.41 -14.23
N MET A 527 3.79 -32.69 -13.39
CA MET A 527 2.61 -31.81 -13.28
C MET A 527 2.99 -30.43 -12.71
N TYR A 528 3.80 -30.38 -11.64
CA TYR A 528 4.22 -29.12 -11.02
C TYR A 528 5.14 -28.28 -11.94
N GLU A 529 6.07 -28.90 -12.66
CA GLU A 529 6.95 -28.21 -13.61
C GLU A 529 6.20 -27.70 -14.86
N SER A 530 5.09 -28.35 -15.23
CA SER A 530 4.22 -27.88 -16.32
C SER A 530 3.33 -26.69 -15.95
N MET A 531 3.09 -26.48 -14.64
CA MET A 531 2.23 -25.42 -14.13
C MET A 531 2.86 -24.04 -14.30
N LYS A 532 2.02 -23.02 -14.52
CA LYS A 532 2.47 -21.63 -14.48
C LYS A 532 2.82 -21.21 -13.03
N PRO A 533 3.69 -20.20 -12.83
CA PRO A 533 4.07 -19.75 -11.49
C PRO A 533 2.88 -19.44 -10.57
N LEU A 534 1.81 -18.82 -11.09
CA LEU A 534 0.60 -18.56 -10.32
C LEU A 534 -0.13 -19.85 -9.89
N GLN A 535 -0.12 -20.92 -10.71
CA GLN A 535 -0.66 -22.23 -10.32
C GLN A 535 0.20 -22.89 -9.25
N GLN A 536 1.52 -22.76 -9.33
CA GLN A 536 2.44 -23.25 -8.31
C GLN A 536 2.20 -22.54 -6.97
N ILE A 537 2.05 -21.22 -6.99
CA ILE A 537 1.67 -20.41 -5.83
C ILE A 537 0.33 -20.86 -5.26
N GLU A 538 -0.67 -21.09 -6.13
CA GLU A 538 -1.99 -21.56 -5.72
C GLU A 538 -1.93 -22.95 -5.06
N CYS A 539 -1.14 -23.87 -5.60
CA CYS A 539 -0.93 -25.19 -4.98
C CYS A 539 -0.37 -25.07 -3.56
N LEU A 540 0.64 -24.20 -3.37
CA LEU A 540 1.23 -23.95 -2.05
C LEU A 540 0.22 -23.26 -1.11
N SER A 541 -0.58 -22.32 -1.63
CA SER A 541 -1.63 -21.63 -0.88
C SER A 541 -2.69 -22.61 -0.38
N GLN A 542 -3.19 -23.50 -1.23
CA GLN A 542 -4.18 -24.50 -0.85
C GLN A 542 -3.62 -25.55 0.14
N LEU A 543 -2.38 -26.01 -0.06
CA LEU A 543 -1.69 -26.86 0.93
C LEU A 543 -1.54 -26.13 2.28
N TRP A 544 -1.30 -24.82 2.26
CA TRP A 544 -1.26 -24.01 3.48
C TRP A 544 -2.65 -23.83 4.10
N GLN A 545 -3.73 -23.83 3.32
CA GLN A 545 -5.11 -23.77 3.84
C GLN A 545 -5.58 -25.10 4.43
N HIS A 546 -5.02 -26.24 3.98
CA HIS A 546 -5.38 -27.57 4.48
C HIS A 546 -5.27 -27.70 6.01
N ASP A 547 -6.25 -28.35 6.62
CA ASP A 547 -6.31 -28.69 8.04
C ASP A 547 -6.67 -30.18 8.17
N PRO A 548 -5.83 -31.02 8.83
CA PRO A 548 -4.66 -30.69 9.65
C PRO A 548 -3.45 -30.14 8.86
N PRO A 549 -2.48 -29.46 9.51
CA PRO A 549 -1.24 -29.02 8.86
C PRO A 549 -0.49 -30.18 8.18
N ILE A 550 0.21 -29.88 7.09
CA ILE A 550 0.93 -30.87 6.28
C ILE A 550 2.06 -31.54 7.09
N GLU A 551 2.18 -32.86 6.95
CA GLU A 551 3.15 -33.67 7.69
C GLU A 551 4.60 -33.39 7.24
N HIS A 552 5.55 -33.48 8.18
CA HIS A 552 6.96 -33.12 7.93
C HIS A 552 7.62 -33.95 6.81
N TYR A 553 7.29 -35.23 6.69
CA TYR A 553 7.84 -36.08 5.61
C TYR A 553 7.36 -35.64 4.22
N LYS A 554 6.15 -35.07 4.11
CA LYS A 554 5.64 -34.47 2.86
C LYS A 554 6.35 -33.16 2.55
N LEU A 555 6.62 -32.33 3.57
CA LEU A 555 7.39 -31.09 3.38
C LEU A 555 8.82 -31.37 2.92
N GLU A 556 9.45 -32.39 3.48
CA GLU A 556 10.77 -32.84 3.02
C GLU A 556 10.71 -33.33 1.57
N ALA A 557 9.72 -34.16 1.22
CA ALA A 557 9.53 -34.62 -0.14
C ALA A 557 9.22 -33.49 -1.14
N LEU A 558 8.34 -32.54 -0.79
CA LEU A 558 8.01 -31.34 -1.58
C LEU A 558 9.28 -30.54 -1.89
N ASN A 559 10.09 -30.26 -0.86
CA ASN A 559 11.33 -29.52 -1.05
C ASN A 559 12.35 -30.29 -1.88
N SER A 560 12.51 -31.59 -1.66
CA SER A 560 13.42 -32.42 -2.45
C SER A 560 12.99 -32.54 -3.91
N LEU A 561 11.68 -32.58 -4.18
CA LEU A 561 11.15 -32.76 -5.52
C LEU A 561 11.15 -31.45 -6.33
N TYR A 562 10.77 -30.33 -5.71
CA TYR A 562 10.55 -29.04 -6.38
C TYR A 562 11.59 -27.97 -6.05
N SER A 563 12.57 -28.26 -5.18
CA SER A 563 13.63 -27.31 -4.79
C SER A 563 13.11 -25.98 -4.21
N LEU A 564 12.01 -26.01 -3.45
CA LEU A 564 11.30 -24.82 -2.97
C LEU A 564 12.14 -23.91 -2.05
N ASN A 565 13.06 -24.48 -1.26
CA ASN A 565 13.99 -23.70 -0.45
C ASN A 565 14.91 -22.81 -1.29
N ASP A 566 15.23 -23.22 -2.51
CA ASP A 566 16.20 -22.58 -3.40
C ASP A 566 15.53 -21.69 -4.46
N SER A 567 14.19 -21.59 -4.45
CA SER A 567 13.45 -20.72 -5.37
C SER A 567 13.91 -19.26 -5.27
N GLU A 568 14.16 -18.64 -6.42
CA GLU A 568 14.45 -17.21 -6.57
C GLU A 568 13.17 -16.38 -6.73
N ASN A 569 12.05 -17.00 -7.12
CA ASN A 569 10.74 -16.38 -7.11
C ASN A 569 10.29 -16.11 -5.67
N CYS A 570 10.16 -14.82 -5.32
CA CYS A 570 9.85 -14.40 -3.96
C CYS A 570 8.46 -14.85 -3.48
N GLU A 571 7.48 -14.97 -4.37
CA GLU A 571 6.10 -15.33 -4.04
C GLU A 571 5.97 -16.83 -3.79
N ILE A 572 6.62 -17.67 -4.62
CA ILE A 572 6.71 -19.11 -4.39
C ILE A 572 7.42 -19.36 -3.05
N LEU A 573 8.56 -18.73 -2.84
CA LEU A 573 9.34 -18.88 -1.62
C LEU A 573 8.59 -18.40 -0.38
N LEU A 574 7.86 -17.28 -0.45
CA LEU A 574 7.03 -16.78 0.64
C LEU A 574 5.94 -17.79 1.00
N ASN A 575 5.18 -18.29 0.02
CA ASN A 575 4.11 -19.25 0.26
C ASN A 575 4.66 -20.59 0.81
N TRP A 576 5.81 -21.04 0.30
CA TRP A 576 6.52 -22.20 0.84
C TRP A 576 6.95 -22.00 2.30
N ILE A 577 7.57 -20.87 2.63
CA ILE A 577 7.98 -20.54 4.00
C ILE A 577 6.76 -20.54 4.93
N ARG A 578 5.63 -19.96 4.50
CA ARG A 578 4.39 -19.92 5.30
C ARG A 578 3.80 -21.32 5.53
N LEU A 579 3.80 -22.18 4.51
CA LEU A 579 3.42 -23.59 4.60
C LEU A 579 4.24 -24.32 5.67
N CYS A 580 5.57 -24.17 5.62
CA CYS A 580 6.47 -24.79 6.56
C CYS A 580 6.32 -24.26 7.99
N ILE A 581 6.12 -22.94 8.15
CA ILE A 581 5.88 -22.32 9.46
C ILE A 581 4.57 -22.80 10.08
N LYS A 582 3.48 -22.89 9.29
CA LYS A 582 2.18 -23.42 9.78
C LYS A 582 2.35 -24.83 10.36
N SER A 583 3.16 -25.64 9.68
CA SER A 583 3.45 -27.03 10.04
C SER A 583 4.56 -27.19 11.09
N ARG A 584 5.17 -26.09 11.55
CA ARG A 584 6.29 -26.07 12.52
C ARG A 584 7.49 -26.91 12.07
N TRP A 585 7.84 -26.82 10.79
CA TRP A 585 8.99 -27.55 10.22
C TRP A 585 10.30 -26.79 10.47
N GLU A 586 11.04 -27.17 11.50
CA GLU A 586 12.26 -26.45 11.98
C GLU A 586 13.32 -26.17 10.90
N PRO A 587 13.58 -27.06 9.91
CA PRO A 587 14.58 -26.80 8.86
C PRO A 587 14.36 -25.52 8.05
N ILE A 588 13.14 -24.97 7.99
CA ILE A 588 12.86 -23.73 7.25
C ILE A 588 13.41 -22.47 7.92
N VAL A 589 13.65 -22.51 9.24
CA VAL A 589 13.90 -21.31 10.05
C VAL A 589 15.07 -20.47 9.53
N PRO A 590 16.25 -21.05 9.21
CA PRO A 590 17.35 -20.27 8.66
C PRO A 590 17.02 -19.60 7.32
N ARG A 591 16.23 -20.27 6.46
CA ARG A 591 15.81 -19.71 5.16
C ARG A 591 14.80 -18.59 5.35
N ALA A 592 13.84 -18.76 6.24
CA ALA A 592 12.84 -17.74 6.56
C ALA A 592 13.47 -16.46 7.14
N LEU A 593 14.49 -16.59 8.00
CA LEU A 593 15.25 -15.45 8.52
C LEU A 593 16.07 -14.73 7.44
N ARG A 594 16.67 -15.47 6.49
CA ARG A 594 17.35 -14.88 5.34
C ARG A 594 16.37 -14.09 4.47
N PHE A 595 15.21 -14.66 4.15
CA PHE A 595 14.18 -14.02 3.34
C PHE A 595 13.69 -12.71 3.98
N LEU A 596 13.46 -12.72 5.30
CA LEU A 596 13.11 -11.55 6.10
C LEU A 596 14.10 -10.40 5.95
N ASN A 597 15.39 -10.71 5.99
CA ASN A 597 16.45 -9.70 5.89
C ASN A 597 16.61 -9.15 4.47
N SER A 598 16.28 -9.93 3.43
CA SER A 598 16.44 -9.48 2.04
C SER A 598 15.32 -8.57 1.58
N GLN A 599 14.07 -8.81 2.00
CA GLN A 599 12.89 -8.16 1.40
C GLN A 599 11.94 -7.52 2.43
N GLY A 600 12.20 -7.63 3.74
CA GLY A 600 11.38 -7.01 4.80
C GLY A 600 9.95 -7.57 4.94
N ARG A 601 9.61 -8.65 4.22
CA ARG A 601 8.26 -9.23 4.15
C ARG A 601 8.20 -10.60 4.84
N LEU A 602 7.83 -10.65 6.12
CA LEU A 602 7.33 -11.85 6.80
C LEU A 602 6.81 -11.48 8.20
N ASN A 603 5.57 -11.83 8.54
CA ASN A 603 4.97 -11.51 9.84
C ASN A 603 4.77 -12.76 10.75
N ASP A 604 4.77 -13.96 10.16
CA ASP A 604 4.26 -15.17 10.84
C ASP A 604 5.26 -15.89 11.78
N LEU A 605 6.56 -15.55 11.76
CA LEU A 605 7.57 -16.22 12.62
C LEU A 605 7.50 -15.80 14.10
N SER A 606 6.94 -14.62 14.40
CA SER A 606 6.93 -14.05 15.76
C SER A 606 6.09 -14.86 16.76
N GLY A 607 5.09 -15.59 16.27
CA GLY A 607 4.20 -16.43 17.08
C GLY A 607 4.75 -17.82 17.43
N TRP A 608 5.88 -18.24 16.85
CA TRP A 608 6.49 -19.54 17.12
C TRP A 608 7.54 -19.44 18.22
N THR A 609 7.19 -19.88 19.43
CA THR A 609 8.00 -19.70 20.64
C THR A 609 9.42 -20.28 20.58
N LEU A 610 9.65 -21.35 19.81
CA LEU A 610 10.98 -21.97 19.67
C LEU A 610 11.97 -21.08 18.91
N CYS A 611 11.50 -20.31 17.94
CA CYS A 611 12.34 -19.48 17.07
C CYS A 611 12.27 -17.99 17.42
N ALA A 612 11.36 -17.59 18.31
CA ALA A 612 11.13 -16.19 18.70
C ALA A 612 12.40 -15.45 19.16
N LYS A 613 13.31 -16.15 19.86
CA LYS A 613 14.60 -15.58 20.28
C LYS A 613 15.49 -15.26 19.07
N GLU A 614 15.64 -16.21 18.16
CA GLU A 614 16.47 -16.06 16.96
C GLU A 614 15.92 -14.98 16.01
N VAL A 615 14.59 -14.91 15.86
CA VAL A 615 13.88 -13.85 15.11
C VAL A 615 14.17 -12.48 15.72
N ARG A 616 14.08 -12.35 17.05
CA ARG A 616 14.35 -11.09 17.75
C ARG A 616 15.80 -10.66 17.62
N GLU A 617 16.75 -11.57 17.77
CA GLU A 617 18.17 -11.29 17.60
C GLU A 617 18.52 -10.93 16.15
N ASN A 618 17.88 -11.59 15.18
CA ASN A 618 18.00 -11.24 13.77
C ASN A 618 17.49 -9.83 13.49
N PHE A 619 16.26 -9.49 13.94
CA PHE A 619 15.70 -8.16 13.79
C PHE A 619 16.58 -7.08 14.41
N LEU A 620 17.09 -7.27 15.62
CA LEU A 620 17.96 -6.29 16.27
C LEU A 620 19.27 -6.04 15.49
N ARG A 621 19.78 -7.05 14.77
CA ARG A 621 20.96 -6.92 13.90
C ARG A 621 20.65 -6.19 12.60
N SER A 622 19.50 -6.46 11.97
CA SER A 622 19.14 -5.90 10.66
C SER A 622 18.32 -4.61 10.72
N ARG A 623 17.81 -4.20 11.90
CA ARG A 623 16.95 -3.02 12.09
C ARG A 623 17.47 -1.74 11.44
N GLN A 624 18.79 -1.51 11.49
CA GLN A 624 19.41 -0.29 10.96
C GLN A 624 19.46 -0.26 9.42
N LEU A 625 19.33 -1.41 8.77
CA LEU A 625 19.33 -1.55 7.32
C LEU A 625 17.90 -1.50 6.74
N MET A 626 16.89 -1.74 7.57
CA MET A 626 15.48 -1.71 7.17
C MET A 626 14.98 -0.30 6.91
N HIS A 627 13.90 -0.22 6.13
CA HIS A 627 13.06 0.98 6.05
C HIS A 627 12.58 1.38 7.46
N PRO A 628 12.60 2.68 7.86
CA PRO A 628 12.17 3.12 9.19
C PRO A 628 10.75 2.67 9.60
N ILE A 629 9.77 2.81 8.70
CA ILE A 629 8.40 2.30 8.90
C ILE A 629 8.39 0.78 9.11
N THR A 630 9.00 -0.01 8.24
CA THR A 630 9.11 -1.48 8.39
C THR A 630 9.78 -1.88 9.70
N ALA A 631 10.88 -1.21 10.07
CA ALA A 631 11.56 -1.43 11.33
C ALA A 631 10.65 -1.14 12.53
N GLU A 632 9.87 -0.07 12.47
CA GLU A 632 8.93 0.29 13.52
C GLU A 632 7.76 -0.69 13.62
N MET A 633 7.22 -1.15 12.49
CA MET A 633 6.18 -2.18 12.44
C MET A 633 6.64 -3.49 13.09
N ILE A 634 7.78 -4.04 12.63
CA ILE A 634 8.32 -5.29 13.18
C ILE A 634 8.68 -5.12 14.66
N SER A 635 9.18 -3.94 15.08
CA SER A 635 9.46 -3.66 16.49
C SER A 635 8.21 -3.76 17.38
N LYS A 636 7.05 -3.29 16.89
CA LYS A 636 5.77 -3.38 17.60
C LYS A 636 5.27 -4.82 17.68
N GLU A 637 5.37 -5.57 16.58
CA GLU A 637 4.97 -6.98 16.50
C GLU A 637 5.80 -7.88 17.41
N LEU A 638 7.11 -7.65 17.47
CA LEU A 638 8.01 -8.37 18.38
C LEU A 638 7.92 -7.90 19.84
N HIS A 639 6.97 -7.02 20.16
CA HIS A 639 6.75 -6.45 21.50
C HIS A 639 8.02 -5.85 22.14
N LEU A 640 8.88 -5.23 21.32
CA LEU A 640 10.09 -4.56 21.80
C LEU A 640 9.70 -3.19 22.35
N ARG A 641 9.90 -2.96 23.66
CA ARG A 641 9.65 -1.65 24.28
C ARG A 641 10.50 -0.58 23.60
N HIS A 642 9.90 0.58 23.31
CA HIS A 642 10.64 1.77 22.89
C HIS A 642 11.72 2.10 23.93
N HIS A 643 12.99 2.00 23.54
CA HIS A 643 13.99 2.84 24.18
C HIS A 643 13.77 4.25 23.65
N THR A 644 12.91 5.02 24.33
CA THR A 644 12.95 6.48 24.23
C THR A 644 14.40 6.90 24.49
N HIS A 645 14.96 7.72 23.59
CA HIS A 645 16.25 8.35 23.76
C HIS A 645 16.36 8.96 25.17
N THR A 646 17.05 8.29 26.08
CA THR A 646 17.57 8.93 27.28
C THR A 646 18.71 9.81 26.80
N ILE A 647 18.43 11.09 26.60
CA ILE A 647 19.47 12.11 26.50
C ILE A 647 20.25 12.04 27.81
N VAL A 648 21.43 11.44 27.76
CA VAL A 648 22.41 11.52 28.85
C VAL A 648 22.94 12.95 28.84
N GLY A 649 22.24 13.84 29.53
CA GLY A 649 22.71 15.18 29.81
C GLY A 649 23.94 15.11 30.70
N LYS A 650 25.14 15.14 30.11
CA LYS A 650 26.36 15.48 30.84
C LYS A 650 26.47 17.00 30.95
N ARG A 651 26.43 17.43 32.21
CA ARG A 651 26.57 18.78 32.74
C ARG A 651 27.66 19.59 32.04
N ARG A 652 27.32 20.81 31.63
CA ARG A 652 28.28 21.92 31.53
C ARG A 652 27.96 22.89 32.66
N ASP A 653 28.99 23.18 33.44
CA ASP A 653 29.02 24.18 34.50
C ASP A 653 28.80 25.59 33.92
N GLY A 654 28.07 26.44 34.64
CA GLY A 654 27.93 27.85 34.29
C GLY A 654 26.83 28.56 35.10
N LYS A 655 27.26 29.45 36.00
CA LYS A 655 26.46 30.24 36.95
C LYS A 655 25.58 31.31 36.28
N SER A 656 24.35 31.49 36.78
CA SER A 656 23.71 32.77 37.19
C SER A 656 22.20 32.52 37.40
N GLU A 657 21.69 32.54 38.64
CA GLU A 657 21.16 33.68 39.40
C GLU A 657 19.84 34.31 38.89
N HIS A 658 18.87 34.34 39.79
CA HIS A 658 17.66 35.18 39.91
C HIS A 658 16.33 34.73 39.26
N GLY A 659 15.27 34.69 40.11
CA GLY A 659 13.89 34.88 39.67
C GLY A 659 12.82 33.96 40.27
N LEU A 660 12.48 34.15 41.55
CA LEU A 660 11.26 33.61 42.18
C LEU A 660 9.98 34.26 41.60
N LYS A 661 8.93 33.44 41.43
CA LYS A 661 7.49 33.63 41.82
C LYS A 661 6.65 32.58 41.08
N SER A 662 6.17 31.50 41.71
CA SER A 662 4.87 31.35 42.41
C SER A 662 3.67 31.84 41.55
N ALA A 663 2.54 31.14 41.41
CA ALA A 663 1.86 30.32 42.40
C ALA A 663 0.67 29.50 41.83
N ASN A 664 0.23 28.51 42.64
CA ASN A 664 -1.17 28.11 42.95
C ASN A 664 -1.91 27.14 42.00
N TRP A 665 -2.66 26.11 42.44
CA TRP A 665 -3.23 25.68 43.75
C TRP A 665 -3.60 24.17 43.70
N SER A 666 -3.31 23.36 44.74
CA SER A 666 -4.30 22.72 45.66
C SER A 666 -4.91 21.38 45.18
N ILE A 667 -5.12 20.29 45.94
CA ILE A 667 -5.20 20.02 47.40
C ILE A 667 -5.20 18.49 47.70
N CYS A 668 -4.61 18.11 48.86
CA CYS A 668 -4.81 16.97 49.82
C CYS A 668 -4.90 15.49 49.38
N MET A 669 -4.41 14.48 50.12
CA MET A 669 -4.10 14.28 51.57
C MET A 669 -2.76 13.50 51.75
N ARG A 670 -1.81 13.92 52.62
CA ARG A 670 -1.51 13.45 54.02
C ARG A 670 -1.56 11.90 54.18
N SER A 671 -0.57 11.21 54.76
CA SER A 671 0.20 11.52 55.98
C SER A 671 1.47 10.67 56.19
N ARG A 672 2.55 11.36 56.62
CA ARG A 672 3.46 11.13 57.77
C ARG A 672 4.03 9.73 58.09
N LEU A 673 5.36 9.65 58.15
CA LEU A 673 6.26 9.61 59.34
C LEU A 673 7.70 9.47 58.77
N GLY A 674 8.66 10.38 59.01
CA GLY A 674 9.35 10.65 60.28
C GLY A 674 10.26 9.45 60.60
N GLU A 675 11.59 9.49 60.69
CA GLU A 675 12.55 10.45 61.25
C GLU A 675 13.98 10.04 60.79
N SER A 676 14.89 10.98 60.50
CA SER A 676 16.11 11.32 61.29
C SER A 676 17.19 10.21 61.31
N LEU A 677 18.49 10.40 61.05
CA LEU A 677 19.45 11.44 61.44
C LEU A 677 20.68 11.41 60.50
N LYS A 678 21.28 12.58 60.29
CA LYS A 678 22.64 12.88 59.80
C LYS A 678 23.64 12.85 61.00
N PRO A 679 24.95 13.17 60.88
CA PRO A 679 25.89 13.23 59.73
C PRO A 679 27.31 12.63 60.02
N ALA A 680 28.23 12.84 59.06
CA ALA A 680 29.70 13.00 59.24
C ALA A 680 30.52 11.72 59.49
N THR A 681 31.70 11.46 58.93
CA THR A 681 32.76 12.33 58.38
C THR A 681 33.76 11.49 57.56
N ASN A 682 34.27 12.10 56.49
CA ASN A 682 35.63 12.07 55.94
C ASN A 682 36.49 10.78 55.87
N ALA A 683 36.91 10.54 54.62
CA ALA A 683 38.28 10.32 54.16
C ALA A 683 38.96 8.98 54.47
N SER A 684 39.17 8.16 53.44
CA SER A 684 40.43 8.12 52.67
C SER A 684 40.55 6.82 51.87
N HIS A 685 40.93 6.97 50.59
CA HIS A 685 41.39 5.94 49.65
C HIS A 685 42.67 5.22 50.14
N PRO A 686 43.27 4.26 49.40
CA PRO A 686 42.77 3.34 48.36
C PRO A 686 43.28 1.89 48.59
N PHE A 687 42.84 0.92 47.78
CA PHE A 687 43.63 -0.11 47.09
C PHE A 687 42.79 -1.38 46.81
N LYS A 688 42.70 -1.71 45.52
CA LYS A 688 42.39 -3.04 44.93
C LYS A 688 43.56 -4.03 45.23
N PRO A 689 43.57 -5.31 44.78
CA PRO A 689 42.56 -6.17 44.14
C PRO A 689 42.54 -7.62 44.72
N ALA A 690 41.81 -8.52 44.03
CA ALA A 690 41.97 -9.99 43.99
C ALA A 690 41.36 -10.76 45.17
N SER A 691 40.79 -11.97 45.02
CA SER A 691 40.52 -12.87 43.89
C SER A 691 39.71 -14.05 44.46
N HIS A 692 39.14 -14.86 43.56
CA HIS A 692 38.73 -16.26 43.75
C HIS A 692 37.57 -16.56 44.71
N ALA A 693 36.41 -16.93 44.16
CA ALA A 693 36.07 -18.31 43.77
C ALA A 693 35.85 -19.22 44.98
N ASN A 694 34.59 -19.57 45.25
CA ASN A 694 34.10 -20.93 45.08
C ASN A 694 32.61 -21.03 45.45
N ARG A 695 31.89 -21.75 44.60
CA ARG A 695 30.60 -22.43 44.85
C ARG A 695 30.81 -23.55 45.92
N PRO A 696 29.88 -24.49 46.18
CA PRO A 696 28.44 -24.66 45.87
C PRO A 696 27.63 -25.12 47.11
N ILE A 697 26.46 -25.74 46.88
CA ILE A 697 25.65 -26.67 47.72
C ILE A 697 24.39 -25.99 48.27
N SER A 698 23.17 -26.50 48.14
CA SER A 698 22.54 -27.61 47.39
C SER A 698 21.03 -27.51 47.62
N ASP A 699 20.26 -28.15 46.75
CA ASP A 699 18.96 -28.81 46.98
C ASP A 699 17.73 -28.05 47.49
N GLY A 700 16.61 -28.32 46.80
CA GLY A 700 15.26 -28.09 47.32
C GLY A 700 14.21 -27.87 46.25
N SER A 701 13.67 -28.95 45.70
CA SER A 701 12.56 -29.03 44.73
C SER A 701 11.20 -28.52 45.28
N PRO A 702 10.07 -28.68 44.55
CA PRO A 702 9.41 -27.64 43.77
C PRO A 702 8.06 -27.19 44.39
N ILE A 703 7.61 -25.97 44.08
CA ILE A 703 6.22 -25.56 44.34
C ILE A 703 5.52 -25.29 43.02
N VAL A 704 4.56 -26.17 42.74
CA VAL A 704 3.52 -26.04 41.72
C VAL A 704 2.56 -24.93 42.16
N ALA A 705 2.39 -23.90 41.32
CA ALA A 705 1.30 -22.95 41.44
C ALA A 705 0.63 -22.81 40.07
N GLY A 706 -0.57 -23.39 39.97
CA GLY A 706 -1.45 -23.20 38.82
C GLY A 706 -1.97 -21.76 38.76
N PHE A 707 -1.95 -21.18 37.57
CA PHE A 707 -2.65 -19.94 37.26
C PHE A 707 -3.64 -20.21 36.13
N ASN A 708 -4.93 -20.08 36.47
CA ASN A 708 -6.05 -19.99 35.55
C ASN A 708 -6.19 -18.51 35.11
N PRO A 709 -6.24 -18.17 33.81
CA PRO A 709 -6.31 -16.78 33.38
C PRO A 709 -7.77 -16.33 33.27
N ALA A 710 -8.14 -15.32 34.06
CA ALA A 710 -9.32 -14.50 33.83
C ALA A 710 -8.88 -13.06 33.58
N CYS A 711 -8.73 -12.68 32.31
CA CYS A 711 -8.65 -11.27 31.91
C CYS A 711 -9.52 -11.05 30.66
N LYS A 712 -10.69 -10.45 30.91
CA LYS A 712 -11.59 -9.87 29.90
C LYS A 712 -10.92 -8.67 29.21
N GLY A 713 -10.99 -8.67 27.89
CA GLY A 713 -11.33 -7.52 27.04
C GLY A 713 -10.54 -6.22 27.18
N ARG A 714 -9.61 -5.99 26.24
CA ARG A 714 -9.49 -4.71 25.53
C ARG A 714 -9.20 -5.02 24.06
N GLU A 715 -10.26 -5.03 23.25
CA GLU A 715 -10.12 -5.00 21.79
C GLU A 715 -9.79 -3.56 21.39
N THR A 716 -8.52 -3.33 21.09
CA THR A 716 -8.08 -2.20 20.29
C THR A 716 -8.25 -2.58 18.82
N PRO A 717 -8.77 -1.69 17.95
CA PRO A 717 -8.81 -1.95 16.51
C PRO A 717 -7.39 -2.25 16.04
N LYS A 718 -7.19 -3.43 15.43
CA LYS A 718 -5.95 -3.72 14.71
C LYS A 718 -5.97 -2.87 13.44
N PRO A 719 -4.93 -2.09 13.18
CA PRO A 719 -4.92 -1.29 11.98
C PRO A 719 -4.61 -2.15 10.74
N ALA A 720 -5.39 -1.96 9.69
CA ALA A 720 -5.13 -2.48 8.35
C ALA A 720 -3.94 -1.72 7.76
N TRP A 721 -2.88 -2.40 7.31
CA TRP A 721 -1.72 -1.71 6.73
C TRP A 721 -1.24 -2.37 5.44
N LEU A 722 -0.90 -1.48 4.50
CA LEU A 722 -0.63 -1.69 3.09
C LEU A 722 0.29 -2.89 2.80
N ASN A 723 -0.28 -3.91 2.17
CA ASN A 723 0.38 -4.82 1.25
C ASN A 723 -0.64 -5.13 0.17
N LEU A 724 -0.56 -4.40 -0.94
CA LEU A 724 -1.56 -4.44 -2.02
C LEU A 724 -1.48 -5.71 -2.90
N HIS A 725 -0.49 -6.57 -2.67
CA HIS A 725 -0.45 -7.90 -3.24
C HIS A 725 -0.07 -8.91 -2.15
N VAL A 726 -0.95 -9.91 -1.99
CA VAL A 726 -0.76 -11.18 -1.27
C VAL A 726 -1.06 -11.17 0.24
N TRP A 727 -2.30 -11.57 0.56
CA TRP A 727 -2.70 -12.19 1.83
C TRP A 727 -3.54 -13.45 1.55
N PRO A 728 -3.00 -14.67 1.68
CA PRO A 728 -3.87 -15.82 1.97
C PRO A 728 -3.93 -16.08 3.47
N SER A 729 -5.13 -16.30 4.01
CA SER A 729 -5.48 -16.20 5.43
C SER A 729 -6.19 -17.46 5.97
N ARG A 730 -6.27 -17.54 7.31
CA ARG A 730 -6.52 -18.77 8.09
C ARG A 730 -8.00 -19.17 8.03
N LEU A 731 -8.33 -20.32 7.46
CA LEU A 731 -9.64 -20.95 7.62
C LEU A 731 -9.72 -21.74 8.93
N GLN A 732 -10.71 -21.42 9.77
CA GLN A 732 -11.37 -22.37 10.66
C GLN A 732 -12.71 -22.73 10.03
N SER A 733 -12.99 -24.03 9.98
CA SER A 733 -14.12 -24.68 9.34
C SER A 733 -15.49 -24.09 9.73
N ILE A 734 -16.30 -23.70 8.76
CA ILE A 734 -17.77 -23.68 8.90
C ILE A 734 -18.34 -24.59 7.81
N SER A 735 -18.80 -25.76 8.21
CA SER A 735 -19.56 -26.66 7.35
C SER A 735 -20.95 -26.06 7.07
N ALA A 736 -21.24 -25.67 5.84
CA ALA A 736 -22.60 -25.35 5.40
C ALA A 736 -23.03 -26.35 4.32
N SER A 737 -23.82 -27.34 4.73
CA SER A 737 -24.49 -28.28 3.84
C SER A 737 -25.58 -27.58 3.02
N PHE A 738 -25.33 -27.32 1.73
CA PHE A 738 -26.40 -26.99 0.79
C PHE A 738 -26.90 -28.27 0.11
N LYS A 739 -28.06 -28.77 0.55
CA LYS A 739 -28.79 -29.83 -0.14
C LYS A 739 -29.50 -29.25 -1.37
N THR A 740 -29.08 -29.74 -2.53
CA THR A 740 -29.70 -29.57 -3.84
C THR A 740 -31.12 -30.15 -3.84
N ILE A 741 -32.14 -29.31 -4.05
CA ILE A 741 -33.51 -29.77 -4.33
C ILE A 741 -33.67 -29.88 -5.85
N HIS A 742 -33.60 -31.09 -6.38
CA HIS A 742 -34.08 -31.40 -7.73
C HIS A 742 -35.61 -31.58 -7.71
N ARG A 743 -36.31 -30.77 -8.50
CA ARG A 743 -37.72 -30.97 -8.89
C ARG A 743 -37.77 -31.86 -10.13
N VAL A 744 -38.49 -32.99 -10.04
CA VAL A 744 -39.03 -33.77 -11.18
C VAL A 744 -40.40 -34.35 -10.71
N PRO A 745 -41.42 -34.52 -11.58
CA PRO A 745 -42.81 -34.21 -11.25
C PRO A 745 -43.67 -35.37 -10.70
N ARG A 746 -44.85 -34.98 -10.19
CA ARG A 746 -45.97 -35.81 -9.69
C ARG A 746 -46.35 -36.97 -10.62
N PRO A 747 -46.92 -38.03 -10.03
CA PRO A 747 -48.16 -38.59 -10.56
C PRO A 747 -49.30 -38.61 -9.53
N ILE A 748 -50.49 -38.68 -10.11
CA ILE A 748 -51.85 -38.67 -9.57
C ILE A 748 -52.19 -40.04 -8.94
N CYS A 749 -52.91 -40.05 -7.80
CA CYS A 749 -54.19 -40.77 -7.59
C CYS A 749 -54.56 -40.94 -6.10
N HIS A 750 -55.79 -40.51 -5.80
CA HIS A 750 -56.80 -41.03 -4.86
C HIS A 750 -56.39 -41.94 -3.69
N ALA A 751 -56.66 -41.50 -2.46
CA ALA A 751 -57.89 -41.79 -1.69
C ALA A 751 -57.89 -40.95 -0.40
#